data_AF-F9RPP2-F1
#
_entry.id   AF-F9RPP2-F1
#
_cell.length_a   1.000
_cell.length_b   1.000
_cell.length_c   1.000
_cell.angle_alpha   90.00
_cell.angle_beta   90.00
_cell.angle_gamma   90.00
#
_symmetry.space_group_name_H-M   'P 1'
#
loop_
_entity.id
_entity.type
_entity.pdbx_description
1 polymer ?
#
loop_
_entity_poly.entity_id
_entity_poly.type
_entity_poly.pdbx_seq_one_letter_code
_entity_poly.pdbx_strand_id
1 'polypeptide(L)'
;MSAYASEQYRVAIEADDVVTRVLFDAVSQRFEVDIVYVYYPSFNDILTAVESGESDFAANVTYTPQRAERFDYSSPTNIEYTYLYSYTNATLETIERVGIPKGTIYGELIKKYFPSLTQIEYSGHQQARHLLDSGQVDGVVDAINQLKPMLLAGLDAQLLNHQISIKPVSLIGTKDKFQSQLKSFEQHLHSAPVQKLLRETVNQYQFDIRQKSLRDLVLESGIDRNRPLKVKIEHAGQYATYHNDGQVTGITPDVLFSACDILMLNCKLVSRGDETWEDMYADFLAQEIDLISPFAKSEPRKQFAYFSVPYYQSTAIMIKREGYKNNVYSNVSELIVERIGVVKDDFYQELLESLLPQKTLITYRNAEQQIAALLAKEIDYVIITRSSYNKILRESKTLLPLAEDKLIGEFYTSNVAIGFTKNARGKALVPLFDRAIKMLDLEKITNTHYVQPDWKAALQSEQRLARRSIAVVALGLIASILVSLYLHHQSNTDNLTRLKNRRALQRRYSKDISPHLTLVYLDVNNFKPINDTFGHEIGDQVLKHIAKQISRYWKGQSYRIGGDEFILIGSVDSVTLSYALLNLQKLQFTSQDHRITLDVSVAFGVSKPRREAMTLEDVMHQADLSMYSHKRKVTEREINVAKQQIEQELNMIQP
;
A
#
# COMPACT_ATOMS: atom_id res chain seq x y z
N MET A 1 -45.16 -10.01 -48.79
CA MET A 1 -44.89 -10.50 -47.43
C MET A 1 -44.56 -11.99 -47.55
N SER A 2 -43.27 -12.31 -47.70
CA SER A 2 -42.79 -13.70 -47.70
C SER A 2 -42.41 -14.01 -46.26
N ALA A 3 -43.08 -14.96 -45.63
CA ALA A 3 -42.64 -15.53 -44.37
C ALA A 3 -41.29 -16.22 -44.63
N TYR A 4 -40.19 -15.62 -44.16
CA TYR A 4 -38.93 -16.35 -44.03
C TYR A 4 -39.18 -17.45 -43.00
N ALA A 5 -39.24 -18.71 -43.45
CA ALA A 5 -39.21 -19.83 -42.53
C ALA A 5 -37.85 -19.77 -41.81
N SER A 6 -37.86 -19.48 -40.51
CA SER A 6 -36.67 -19.57 -39.67
C SER A 6 -36.13 -21.00 -39.79
N GLU A 7 -34.85 -21.16 -40.12
CA GLU A 7 -34.22 -22.47 -40.13
C GLU A 7 -34.39 -23.10 -38.74
N GLN A 8 -34.89 -24.34 -38.71
CA GLN A 8 -35.15 -25.09 -37.47
C GLN A 8 -34.11 -26.19 -37.32
N TYR A 9 -33.46 -26.24 -36.15
CA TYR A 9 -32.45 -27.24 -35.83
C TYR A 9 -32.87 -28.09 -34.64
N ARG A 10 -32.77 -29.41 -34.78
CA ARG A 10 -33.03 -30.37 -33.69
C ARG A 10 -31.76 -30.59 -32.89
N VAL A 11 -31.78 -30.25 -31.62
CA VAL A 11 -30.63 -30.37 -30.72
C VAL A 11 -30.90 -31.46 -29.70
N ALA A 12 -30.06 -32.49 -29.71
CA ALA A 12 -30.19 -33.62 -28.79
C ALA A 12 -29.72 -33.24 -27.38
N ILE A 13 -30.54 -33.58 -26.36
CA ILE A 13 -30.26 -33.35 -24.95
C ILE A 13 -30.59 -34.59 -24.10
N GLU A 14 -29.90 -34.75 -22.98
CA GLU A 14 -30.15 -35.82 -21.98
C GLU A 14 -30.39 -35.17 -20.61
N ALA A 15 -31.37 -35.71 -19.87
CA ALA A 15 -31.71 -35.23 -18.52
C ALA A 15 -31.92 -33.70 -18.48
N ASP A 16 -31.33 -33.00 -17.50
CA ASP A 16 -31.43 -31.54 -17.37
C ASP A 16 -30.14 -30.86 -17.88
N ASP A 17 -29.98 -30.83 -19.20
CA ASP A 17 -28.80 -30.29 -19.87
C ASP A 17 -28.83 -28.75 -19.96
N VAL A 18 -28.52 -28.11 -18.84
CA VAL A 18 -28.44 -26.65 -18.73
C VAL A 18 -27.40 -26.04 -19.69
N VAL A 19 -26.30 -26.75 -19.95
CA VAL A 19 -25.19 -26.24 -20.77
C VAL A 19 -25.62 -26.16 -22.23
N THR A 20 -26.21 -27.23 -22.76
CA THR A 20 -26.71 -27.26 -24.14
C THR A 20 -27.77 -26.19 -24.35
N ARG A 21 -28.67 -26.00 -23.38
CA ARG A 21 -29.69 -24.94 -23.46
C ARG A 21 -29.06 -23.55 -23.54
N VAL A 22 -28.16 -23.21 -22.62
CA VAL A 22 -27.49 -21.89 -22.64
C VAL A 22 -26.72 -21.63 -23.94
N LEU A 23 -25.99 -22.63 -24.45
CA LEU A 23 -25.23 -22.49 -25.69
C LEU A 23 -26.16 -22.30 -26.90
N PHE A 24 -27.17 -23.15 -27.05
CA PHE A 24 -28.06 -23.08 -28.22
C PHE A 24 -29.10 -21.96 -28.12
N ASP A 25 -29.48 -21.49 -26.93
CA ASP A 25 -30.28 -20.28 -26.75
C ASP A 25 -29.48 -19.05 -27.20
N ALA A 26 -28.18 -18.99 -26.89
CA ALA A 26 -27.31 -17.92 -27.39
C ALA A 26 -27.16 -17.98 -28.92
N VAL A 27 -27.04 -19.18 -29.50
CA VAL A 27 -27.04 -19.38 -30.96
C VAL A 27 -28.37 -18.92 -31.56
N SER A 28 -29.50 -19.36 -31.01
CA SER A 28 -30.85 -18.99 -31.48
C SER A 28 -31.01 -17.47 -31.51
N GLN A 29 -30.64 -16.79 -30.42
CA GLN A 29 -30.73 -15.33 -30.33
C GLN A 29 -29.83 -14.60 -31.34
N ARG A 30 -28.62 -15.11 -31.59
CA ARG A 30 -27.65 -14.45 -32.46
C ARG A 30 -27.95 -14.63 -33.94
N PHE A 31 -28.39 -15.82 -34.32
CA PHE A 31 -28.57 -16.24 -35.71
C PHE A 31 -30.04 -16.26 -36.16
N GLU A 32 -30.98 -15.95 -35.25
CA GLU A 32 -32.43 -15.94 -35.52
C GLU A 32 -32.96 -17.28 -36.05
N VAL A 33 -32.42 -18.38 -35.49
CA VAL A 33 -32.77 -19.76 -35.83
C VAL A 33 -33.63 -20.40 -34.75
N ASP A 34 -34.55 -21.28 -35.14
CA ASP A 34 -35.40 -22.00 -34.20
C ASP A 34 -34.69 -23.26 -33.69
N ILE A 35 -34.66 -23.45 -32.37
CA ILE A 35 -34.00 -24.59 -31.73
C ILE A 35 -35.06 -25.47 -31.08
N VAL A 36 -35.13 -26.72 -31.56
CA VAL A 36 -36.00 -27.75 -30.98
C VAL A 36 -35.16 -28.72 -30.19
N TYR A 37 -35.29 -28.69 -28.87
CA TYR A 37 -34.63 -29.64 -27.98
C TYR A 37 -35.33 -31.00 -28.04
N VAL A 38 -34.58 -32.05 -28.36
CA VAL A 38 -35.07 -33.44 -28.43
C VAL A 38 -34.44 -34.25 -27.30
N TYR A 39 -35.28 -34.81 -26.44
CA TYR A 39 -34.84 -35.56 -25.27
C TYR A 39 -34.50 -37.02 -25.62
N TYR A 40 -33.34 -37.49 -25.16
CA TYR A 40 -32.90 -38.87 -25.28
C TYR A 40 -32.62 -39.50 -23.91
N PRO A 41 -32.85 -40.82 -23.74
CA PRO A 41 -32.74 -41.50 -22.45
C PRO A 41 -31.29 -41.80 -22.03
N SER A 42 -30.33 -41.77 -22.95
CA SER A 42 -28.90 -41.91 -22.65
C SER A 42 -28.02 -41.08 -23.57
N PHE A 43 -26.80 -40.75 -23.11
CA PHE A 43 -25.77 -40.12 -23.93
C PHE A 43 -25.44 -40.92 -25.21
N ASN A 44 -25.51 -42.25 -25.17
CA ASN A 44 -25.27 -43.06 -26.37
C ASN A 44 -26.38 -42.89 -27.42
N ASP A 45 -27.62 -42.68 -26.97
CA ASP A 45 -28.75 -42.42 -27.87
C ASP A 45 -28.63 -41.05 -28.53
N ILE A 46 -28.10 -40.03 -27.81
CA ILE A 46 -27.73 -38.73 -28.40
C ILE A 46 -26.75 -38.92 -29.56
N LEU A 47 -25.67 -39.67 -29.35
CA LEU A 47 -24.66 -39.88 -30.40
C LEU A 47 -25.27 -40.61 -31.61
N THR A 48 -26.12 -41.60 -31.36
CA THR A 48 -26.79 -42.36 -32.42
C THR A 48 -27.76 -41.48 -33.21
N ALA A 49 -28.49 -40.60 -32.53
CA ALA A 49 -29.44 -39.68 -33.16
C ALA A 49 -28.76 -38.63 -34.05
N VAL A 50 -27.59 -38.12 -33.65
CA VAL A 50 -26.83 -37.17 -34.49
C VAL A 50 -26.23 -37.87 -35.70
N GLU A 51 -25.79 -39.12 -35.54
CA GLU A 51 -25.22 -39.94 -36.62
C GLU A 51 -26.29 -40.32 -37.66
N SER A 52 -27.48 -40.69 -37.21
CA SER A 52 -28.61 -41.03 -38.09
C SER A 52 -29.26 -39.80 -38.73
N GLY A 53 -28.96 -38.59 -38.23
CA GLY A 53 -29.59 -37.34 -38.65
C GLY A 53 -31.00 -37.12 -38.09
N GLU A 54 -31.41 -37.91 -37.08
CA GLU A 54 -32.62 -37.67 -36.28
C GLU A 54 -32.50 -36.38 -35.46
N SER A 55 -31.28 -36.04 -35.04
CA SER A 55 -30.94 -34.72 -34.49
C SER A 55 -29.80 -34.11 -35.29
N ASP A 56 -29.83 -32.80 -35.41
CA ASP A 56 -28.89 -32.05 -36.24
C ASP A 56 -27.61 -31.72 -35.47
N PHE A 57 -27.73 -31.44 -34.17
CA PHE A 57 -26.60 -31.13 -33.29
C PHE A 57 -26.70 -31.79 -31.91
N ALA A 58 -25.56 -31.88 -31.22
CA ALA A 58 -25.46 -32.08 -29.78
C ALA A 58 -24.29 -31.28 -29.21
N ALA A 59 -24.34 -30.92 -27.92
CA ALA A 59 -23.20 -30.35 -27.21
C ALA A 59 -22.61 -31.36 -26.21
N ASN A 60 -21.62 -30.91 -25.44
CA ASN A 60 -20.99 -31.69 -24.39
C ASN A 60 -20.31 -32.99 -24.87
N VAL A 61 -19.86 -33.02 -26.13
CA VAL A 61 -19.20 -34.21 -26.68
C VAL A 61 -17.69 -34.03 -26.65
N THR A 62 -17.01 -34.94 -25.95
CA THR A 62 -15.54 -35.02 -25.98
C THR A 62 -15.06 -35.48 -27.36
N TYR A 63 -14.08 -34.76 -27.92
CA TYR A 63 -13.44 -35.13 -29.19
C TYR A 63 -12.58 -36.40 -29.05
N THR A 64 -12.76 -37.33 -29.98
CA THR A 64 -11.83 -38.45 -30.21
C THR A 64 -11.64 -38.65 -31.71
N PRO A 65 -10.47 -39.14 -32.17
CA PRO A 65 -10.26 -39.44 -33.58
C PRO A 65 -11.32 -40.38 -34.16
N GLN A 66 -11.74 -41.40 -33.39
CA GLN A 66 -12.76 -42.36 -33.81
C GLN A 66 -14.15 -41.72 -33.96
N ARG A 67 -14.48 -40.72 -33.15
CA ARG A 67 -15.77 -40.00 -33.27
C ARG A 67 -15.74 -38.97 -34.40
N ALA A 68 -14.59 -38.40 -34.72
CA ALA A 68 -14.43 -37.45 -35.84
C ALA A 68 -14.71 -38.08 -37.22
N GLU A 69 -14.61 -39.42 -37.31
CA GLU A 69 -15.04 -40.17 -38.49
C GLU A 69 -16.57 -40.21 -38.64
N ARG A 70 -17.31 -40.11 -37.53
CA ARG A 70 -18.78 -40.23 -37.48
C ARG A 70 -19.51 -38.89 -37.39
N PHE A 71 -18.83 -37.84 -36.90
CA PHE A 71 -19.41 -36.53 -36.66
C PHE A 71 -18.46 -35.42 -37.11
N ASP A 72 -19.03 -34.26 -37.46
CA ASP A 72 -18.25 -33.04 -37.57
C ASP A 72 -18.24 -32.29 -36.24
N TYR A 73 -17.08 -31.76 -35.88
CA TYR A 73 -16.84 -31.11 -34.60
C TYR A 73 -16.62 -29.61 -34.80
N SER A 74 -17.12 -28.81 -33.87
CA SER A 74 -16.54 -27.48 -33.61
C SER A 74 -15.20 -27.62 -32.86
N SER A 75 -14.42 -26.54 -32.76
CA SER A 75 -13.44 -26.45 -31.67
C SER A 75 -14.14 -26.52 -30.31
N PRO A 76 -13.43 -26.86 -29.22
CA PRO A 76 -14.05 -26.91 -27.90
C PRO A 76 -14.70 -25.58 -27.50
N THR A 77 -15.94 -25.66 -27.03
CA THR A 77 -16.78 -24.49 -26.71
C THR A 77 -16.88 -24.24 -25.22
N ASN A 78 -16.75 -25.28 -24.40
CA ASN A 78 -16.94 -25.21 -22.95
C ASN A 78 -16.23 -26.35 -22.22
N ILE A 79 -16.21 -26.25 -20.90
CA ILE A 79 -15.89 -27.38 -20.02
C ILE A 79 -17.16 -28.18 -19.75
N GLU A 80 -16.98 -29.47 -19.50
CA GLU A 80 -18.02 -30.32 -18.96
C GLU A 80 -17.87 -30.38 -17.44
N TYR A 81 -18.89 -29.93 -16.71
CA TYR A 81 -18.91 -30.02 -15.25
C TYR A 81 -19.22 -31.47 -14.86
N THR A 82 -18.31 -32.11 -14.13
CA THR A 82 -18.41 -33.52 -13.78
C THR A 82 -18.33 -33.67 -12.27
N TYR A 83 -19.17 -34.54 -11.72
CA TYR A 83 -19.30 -34.74 -10.28
C TYR A 83 -19.13 -36.20 -9.91
N LEU A 84 -18.66 -36.42 -8.69
CA LEU A 84 -18.87 -37.65 -7.96
C LEU A 84 -20.15 -37.51 -7.13
N TYR A 85 -21.15 -38.31 -7.46
CA TYR A 85 -22.41 -38.42 -6.71
C TYR A 85 -22.31 -39.56 -5.70
N SER A 86 -22.62 -39.29 -4.44
CA SER A 86 -22.59 -40.30 -3.38
C SER A 86 -23.53 -39.95 -2.23
N TYR A 87 -23.94 -40.95 -1.44
CA TYR A 87 -24.80 -40.73 -0.25
C TYR A 87 -24.03 -40.14 0.94
N THR A 88 -22.73 -40.41 1.00
CA THR A 88 -21.80 -39.82 1.94
C THR A 88 -21.06 -38.68 1.25
N ASN A 89 -20.39 -37.80 2.00
CA ASN A 89 -19.51 -36.79 1.41
C ASN A 89 -18.18 -37.43 0.99
N ALA A 90 -18.25 -38.43 0.10
CA ALA A 90 -17.13 -39.25 -0.34
C ALA A 90 -16.30 -38.53 -1.41
N THR A 91 -15.03 -38.91 -1.49
CA THR A 91 -14.11 -38.52 -2.56
C THR A 91 -13.61 -39.74 -3.32
N LEU A 92 -13.06 -39.52 -4.52
CA LEU A 92 -12.45 -40.58 -5.32
C LEU A 92 -11.31 -41.32 -4.58
N GLU A 93 -10.71 -40.70 -3.57
CA GLU A 93 -9.66 -41.31 -2.72
C GLU A 93 -10.23 -42.20 -1.61
N THR A 94 -11.51 -42.02 -1.27
CA THR A 94 -12.14 -42.71 -0.12
C THR A 94 -13.06 -43.87 -0.52
N ILE A 95 -13.42 -43.98 -1.80
CA ILE A 95 -14.30 -45.03 -2.31
C ILE A 95 -13.51 -46.21 -2.88
N GLU A 96 -14.15 -47.37 -3.01
CA GLU A 96 -13.54 -48.57 -3.60
C GLU A 96 -14.16 -48.92 -4.95
N ARG A 97 -15.48 -48.70 -5.09
CA ARG A 97 -16.27 -49.04 -6.28
C ARG A 97 -16.95 -47.80 -6.83
N VAL A 98 -16.75 -47.54 -8.12
CA VAL A 98 -17.28 -46.35 -8.80
C VAL A 98 -18.10 -46.74 -10.01
N GLY A 99 -19.32 -46.19 -10.10
CA GLY A 99 -20.15 -46.32 -11.28
C GLY A 99 -19.72 -45.34 -12.36
N ILE A 100 -19.58 -45.82 -13.60
CA ILE A 100 -19.18 -45.01 -14.76
C ILE A 100 -20.20 -45.15 -15.90
N PRO A 101 -20.69 -44.06 -16.51
CA PRO A 101 -21.61 -44.13 -17.62
C PRO A 101 -20.91 -44.66 -18.86
N LYS A 102 -21.53 -45.66 -19.49
CA LYS A 102 -20.98 -46.37 -20.65
C LYS A 102 -20.76 -45.43 -21.83
N GLY A 103 -19.62 -45.59 -22.50
CA GLY A 103 -19.28 -44.80 -23.69
C GLY A 103 -18.82 -43.37 -23.39
N THR A 104 -18.63 -43.00 -22.13
CA THR A 104 -18.01 -41.73 -21.73
C THR A 104 -16.49 -41.85 -21.60
N ILE A 105 -15.79 -40.71 -21.57
CA ILE A 105 -14.34 -40.67 -21.35
C ILE A 105 -13.96 -40.96 -19.89
N TYR A 106 -14.94 -40.95 -18.98
CA TYR A 106 -14.71 -41.06 -17.54
C TYR A 106 -14.04 -42.39 -17.16
N GLY A 107 -14.35 -43.49 -17.84
CA GLY A 107 -13.71 -44.78 -17.53
C GLY A 107 -12.19 -44.75 -17.74
N GLU A 108 -11.75 -44.16 -18.86
CA GLU A 108 -10.32 -43.97 -19.15
C GLU A 108 -9.66 -43.00 -18.17
N LEU A 109 -10.32 -41.89 -17.84
CA LEU A 109 -9.80 -40.90 -16.91
C LEU A 109 -9.65 -41.48 -15.50
N ILE A 110 -10.69 -42.12 -14.98
CA ILE A 110 -10.67 -42.73 -13.65
C ILE A 110 -9.62 -43.84 -13.61
N LYS A 111 -9.50 -44.68 -14.65
CA LYS A 111 -8.46 -45.72 -14.71
C LYS A 111 -7.05 -45.13 -14.69
N LYS A 112 -6.85 -43.98 -15.33
CA LYS A 112 -5.56 -43.29 -15.39
C LYS A 112 -5.16 -42.67 -14.05
N TYR A 113 -6.08 -41.98 -13.38
CA TYR A 113 -5.78 -41.24 -12.14
C TYR A 113 -5.96 -42.08 -10.87
N PHE A 114 -6.90 -43.03 -10.89
CA PHE A 114 -7.28 -43.88 -9.75
C PHE A 114 -7.37 -45.35 -10.17
N PRO A 115 -6.25 -45.99 -10.54
CA PRO A 115 -6.23 -47.35 -11.09
C PRO A 115 -6.69 -48.44 -10.11
N SER A 116 -6.72 -48.17 -8.81
CA SER A 116 -7.19 -49.09 -7.77
C SER A 116 -8.71 -49.18 -7.67
N LEU A 117 -9.46 -48.24 -8.26
CA LEU A 117 -10.92 -48.23 -8.19
C LEU A 117 -11.53 -49.29 -9.11
N THR A 118 -12.47 -50.05 -8.55
CA THR A 118 -13.27 -50.99 -9.35
C THR A 118 -14.37 -50.22 -10.06
N GLN A 119 -14.36 -50.25 -11.39
CA GLN A 119 -15.34 -49.54 -12.21
C GLN A 119 -16.51 -50.45 -12.60
N ILE A 120 -17.74 -49.96 -12.45
CA ILE A 120 -18.96 -50.63 -12.88
C ILE A 120 -19.66 -49.75 -13.91
N GLU A 121 -19.77 -50.24 -15.15
CA GLU A 121 -20.45 -49.50 -16.21
C GLU A 121 -21.98 -49.49 -16.02
N TYR A 122 -22.62 -48.36 -16.32
CA TYR A 122 -24.09 -48.25 -16.34
C TYR A 122 -24.58 -47.42 -17.53
N SER A 123 -25.89 -47.41 -17.76
CA SER A 123 -26.56 -46.65 -18.82
C SER A 123 -27.79 -45.94 -18.26
N GLY A 124 -27.79 -44.61 -18.36
CA GLY A 124 -28.89 -43.76 -17.93
C GLY A 124 -29.02 -43.57 -16.41
N HIS A 125 -29.79 -42.56 -16.04
CA HIS A 125 -29.98 -42.11 -14.66
C HIS A 125 -30.52 -43.21 -13.72
N GLN A 126 -31.50 -43.99 -14.18
CA GLN A 126 -32.18 -44.98 -13.34
C GLN A 126 -31.25 -46.12 -12.90
N GLN A 127 -30.37 -46.57 -13.81
CA GLN A 127 -29.40 -47.62 -13.47
C GLN A 127 -28.32 -47.09 -12.52
N ALA A 128 -27.86 -45.85 -12.73
CA ALA A 128 -26.93 -45.19 -11.82
C ALA A 128 -27.48 -45.15 -10.38
N ARG A 129 -28.74 -44.72 -10.24
CA ARG A 129 -29.46 -44.70 -8.97
C ARG A 129 -29.58 -46.09 -8.35
N HIS A 130 -29.98 -47.09 -9.14
CA HIS A 130 -30.09 -48.45 -8.64
C HIS A 130 -28.77 -49.00 -8.10
N LEU A 131 -27.64 -48.72 -8.76
CA LEU A 131 -26.31 -49.13 -8.30
C LEU A 131 -25.95 -48.48 -6.96
N LEU A 132 -26.25 -47.19 -6.79
CA LEU A 132 -26.05 -46.46 -5.53
C LEU A 132 -26.96 -46.99 -4.42
N ASP A 133 -28.24 -47.15 -4.70
CA ASP A 133 -29.27 -47.56 -3.74
C ASP A 133 -29.07 -49.00 -3.24
N SER A 134 -28.56 -49.88 -4.11
CA SER A 134 -28.21 -51.26 -3.76
C SER A 134 -26.83 -51.41 -3.12
N GLY A 135 -26.05 -50.34 -3.02
CA GLY A 135 -24.68 -50.39 -2.48
C GLY A 135 -23.70 -51.19 -3.35
N GLN A 136 -24.00 -51.38 -4.64
CA GLN A 136 -23.09 -52.02 -5.59
C GLN A 136 -21.91 -51.11 -5.94
N VAL A 137 -22.12 -49.80 -5.90
CA VAL A 137 -21.09 -48.76 -6.01
C VAL A 137 -21.16 -47.84 -4.80
N ASP A 138 -20.02 -47.26 -4.43
CA ASP A 138 -19.95 -46.31 -3.32
C ASP A 138 -20.20 -44.87 -3.82
N GLY A 139 -20.00 -44.64 -5.11
CA GLY A 139 -20.29 -43.38 -5.79
C GLY A 139 -20.41 -43.57 -7.30
N VAL A 140 -20.97 -42.57 -7.98
CA VAL A 140 -21.11 -42.53 -9.44
C VAL A 140 -20.47 -41.26 -9.98
N VAL A 141 -19.66 -41.37 -11.02
CA VAL A 141 -19.12 -40.22 -11.74
C VAL A 141 -20.01 -39.92 -12.94
N ASP A 142 -20.56 -38.71 -13.03
CA ASP A 142 -21.33 -38.28 -14.21
C ASP A 142 -21.28 -36.75 -14.40
N ALA A 143 -21.75 -36.29 -15.57
CA ALA A 143 -21.85 -34.88 -15.91
C ALA A 143 -22.96 -34.14 -15.13
N ILE A 144 -23.01 -32.82 -15.33
CA ILE A 144 -23.97 -31.90 -14.70
C ILE A 144 -25.44 -32.18 -15.05
N ASN A 145 -25.70 -32.84 -16.18
CA ASN A 145 -27.04 -33.29 -16.58
C ASN A 145 -27.70 -34.18 -15.51
N GLN A 146 -26.91 -34.92 -14.72
CA GLN A 146 -27.40 -35.70 -13.58
C GLN A 146 -27.53 -34.92 -12.27
N LEU A 147 -27.01 -33.69 -12.20
CA LEU A 147 -26.87 -32.96 -10.93
C LEU A 147 -28.22 -32.78 -10.23
N LYS A 148 -29.22 -32.31 -10.97
CA LYS A 148 -30.55 -32.06 -10.42
C LYS A 148 -31.24 -33.33 -9.91
N PRO A 149 -31.41 -34.40 -10.71
CA PRO A 149 -32.09 -35.59 -10.22
C PRO A 149 -31.29 -36.29 -9.10
N MET A 150 -29.95 -36.23 -9.11
CA MET A 150 -29.15 -36.82 -8.02
C MET A 150 -29.27 -36.03 -6.70
N LEU A 151 -29.17 -34.70 -6.73
CA LEU A 151 -29.30 -33.87 -5.53
C LEU A 151 -30.71 -33.91 -4.94
N LEU A 152 -31.75 -33.95 -5.78
CA LEU A 152 -33.14 -34.11 -5.32
C LEU A 152 -33.40 -35.47 -4.68
N ALA A 153 -32.61 -36.48 -5.04
CA ALA A 153 -32.70 -37.82 -4.46
C ALA A 153 -31.79 -38.00 -3.23
N GLY A 154 -31.32 -36.89 -2.65
CA GLY A 154 -30.60 -36.85 -1.38
C GLY A 154 -29.09 -37.12 -1.47
N LEU A 155 -28.53 -37.28 -2.67
CA LEU A 155 -27.09 -37.44 -2.84
C LEU A 155 -26.34 -36.13 -2.63
N ASP A 156 -25.07 -36.24 -2.24
CA ASP A 156 -24.10 -35.17 -2.35
C ASP A 156 -23.41 -35.22 -3.73
N ALA A 157 -22.84 -34.10 -4.17
CA ALA A 157 -22.19 -33.98 -5.47
C ALA A 157 -20.86 -33.20 -5.35
N GLN A 158 -19.74 -33.91 -5.42
CA GLN A 158 -18.41 -33.31 -5.38
C GLN A 158 -17.91 -32.99 -6.80
N LEU A 159 -17.55 -31.73 -7.07
CA LEU A 159 -17.02 -31.32 -8.36
C LEU A 159 -15.61 -31.91 -8.60
N LEU A 160 -15.41 -32.56 -9.74
CA LEU A 160 -14.17 -33.27 -10.07
C LEU A 160 -13.23 -32.51 -11.01
N ASN A 161 -13.69 -31.41 -11.61
CA ASN A 161 -12.92 -30.61 -12.59
C ASN A 161 -11.57 -30.06 -12.09
N HIS A 162 -11.37 -29.98 -10.77
CA HIS A 162 -10.08 -29.59 -10.18
C HIS A 162 -9.21 -30.77 -9.75
N GLN A 163 -9.77 -31.99 -9.71
CA GLN A 163 -9.08 -33.21 -9.28
C GLN A 163 -8.59 -34.05 -10.46
N ILE A 164 -9.39 -34.11 -11.52
CA ILE A 164 -9.06 -34.81 -12.76
C ILE A 164 -9.09 -33.84 -13.94
N SER A 165 -8.12 -34.00 -14.85
CA SER A 165 -8.06 -33.17 -16.06
C SER A 165 -9.12 -33.66 -17.05
N ILE A 166 -10.34 -33.13 -16.90
CA ILE A 166 -11.43 -33.37 -17.83
C ILE A 166 -11.19 -32.53 -19.08
N LYS A 167 -11.19 -33.20 -20.23
CA LYS A 167 -11.00 -32.54 -21.52
C LYS A 167 -12.16 -31.58 -21.79
N PRO A 168 -11.91 -30.41 -22.38
CA PRO A 168 -12.98 -29.57 -22.92
C PRO A 168 -13.86 -30.34 -23.91
N VAL A 169 -15.11 -29.90 -24.01
CA VAL A 169 -16.13 -30.52 -24.87
C VAL A 169 -16.53 -29.57 -25.99
N SER A 170 -17.04 -30.15 -27.07
CA SER A 170 -17.35 -29.44 -28.32
C SER A 170 -18.81 -29.65 -28.71
N LEU A 171 -19.26 -28.84 -29.66
CA LEU A 171 -20.47 -29.13 -30.42
C LEU A 171 -20.15 -30.18 -31.48
N ILE A 172 -21.10 -31.08 -31.71
CA ILE A 172 -21.10 -31.97 -32.86
C ILE A 172 -22.31 -31.70 -33.75
N GLY A 173 -22.13 -31.92 -35.04
CA GLY A 173 -23.21 -31.96 -36.02
C GLY A 173 -23.16 -33.24 -36.85
N THR A 174 -24.27 -33.56 -37.51
CA THR A 174 -24.32 -34.66 -38.48
C THR A 174 -23.21 -34.49 -39.52
N LYS A 175 -22.52 -35.61 -39.81
CA LYS A 175 -21.34 -35.64 -40.67
C LYS A 175 -21.61 -34.99 -42.03
N ASP A 176 -20.71 -34.11 -42.45
CA ASP A 176 -20.69 -33.40 -43.73
C ASP A 176 -21.92 -32.51 -44.03
N LYS A 177 -22.79 -32.25 -43.02
CA LYS A 177 -24.05 -31.50 -43.20
C LYS A 177 -23.97 -30.05 -42.71
N PHE A 178 -23.32 -29.82 -41.57
CA PHE A 178 -23.41 -28.54 -40.83
C PHE A 178 -22.07 -27.85 -40.55
N GLN A 179 -21.03 -28.12 -41.35
CA GLN A 179 -19.67 -27.61 -41.11
C GLN A 179 -19.61 -26.08 -41.06
N SER A 180 -20.36 -25.40 -41.93
CA SER A 180 -20.42 -23.93 -41.95
C SER A 180 -21.10 -23.39 -40.68
N GLN A 181 -22.23 -23.98 -40.30
CA GLN A 181 -22.99 -23.62 -39.11
C GLN A 181 -22.16 -23.84 -37.85
N LEU A 182 -21.50 -25.00 -37.70
CA LEU A 182 -20.62 -25.30 -36.57
C LEU A 182 -19.54 -24.23 -36.41
N LYS A 183 -18.90 -23.82 -37.52
CA LYS A 183 -17.87 -22.77 -37.50
C LYS A 183 -18.43 -21.41 -37.10
N SER A 184 -19.61 -21.03 -37.59
CA SER A 184 -20.27 -19.78 -37.20
C SER A 184 -20.72 -19.79 -35.75
N PHE A 185 -21.30 -20.89 -35.28
CA PHE A 185 -21.73 -21.07 -33.89
C PHE A 185 -20.53 -20.99 -32.96
N GLU A 186 -19.44 -21.71 -33.27
CA GLU A 186 -18.18 -21.68 -32.53
C GLU A 186 -17.68 -20.25 -32.29
N GLN A 187 -17.57 -19.46 -33.36
CA GLN A 187 -17.08 -18.07 -33.25
C GLN A 187 -17.93 -17.21 -32.32
N HIS A 188 -19.25 -17.40 -32.35
CA HIS A 188 -20.16 -16.69 -31.44
C HIS A 188 -20.03 -17.20 -30.00
N LEU A 189 -19.97 -18.52 -29.80
CA LEU A 189 -19.88 -19.14 -28.50
C LEU A 189 -18.55 -18.86 -27.80
N HIS A 190 -17.47 -18.65 -28.55
CA HIS A 190 -16.17 -18.19 -28.03
C HIS A 190 -16.15 -16.72 -27.60
N SER A 191 -17.21 -15.95 -27.91
CA SER A 191 -17.26 -14.55 -27.49
C SER A 191 -17.27 -14.41 -25.97
N ALA A 192 -16.56 -13.39 -25.47
CA ALA A 192 -16.46 -13.13 -24.04
C ALA A 192 -17.83 -13.02 -23.32
N PRO A 193 -18.87 -12.38 -23.90
CA PRO A 193 -20.19 -12.32 -23.28
C PRO A 193 -20.83 -13.71 -23.10
N VAL A 194 -20.78 -14.57 -24.12
CA VAL A 194 -21.39 -15.91 -24.04
C VAL A 194 -20.61 -16.81 -23.08
N GLN A 195 -19.28 -16.75 -23.12
CA GLN A 195 -18.44 -17.48 -22.17
C GLN A 195 -18.66 -17.05 -20.72
N LYS A 196 -18.88 -15.75 -20.48
CA LYS A 196 -19.24 -15.22 -19.15
C LYS A 196 -20.62 -15.70 -18.73
N LEU A 197 -21.62 -15.55 -19.61
CA LEU A 197 -23.00 -16.00 -19.39
C LEU A 197 -23.03 -17.48 -19.00
N LEU A 198 -22.35 -18.35 -19.76
CA LEU A 198 -22.29 -19.78 -19.48
C LEU A 198 -21.78 -20.07 -18.06
N ARG A 199 -20.66 -19.47 -17.65
CA ARG A 199 -20.10 -19.67 -16.32
C ARG A 199 -21.04 -19.19 -15.22
N GLU A 200 -21.63 -18.01 -15.38
CA GLU A 200 -22.53 -17.42 -14.39
C GLU A 200 -23.83 -18.23 -14.26
N THR A 201 -24.44 -18.62 -15.38
CA THR A 201 -25.66 -19.43 -15.39
C THR A 201 -25.42 -20.82 -14.81
N VAL A 202 -24.32 -21.49 -15.15
CA VAL A 202 -24.02 -22.82 -14.59
C VAL A 202 -23.72 -22.74 -13.10
N ASN A 203 -23.01 -21.72 -12.63
CA ASN A 203 -22.77 -21.52 -11.19
C ASN A 203 -24.07 -21.24 -10.44
N GLN A 204 -24.94 -20.37 -10.97
CA GLN A 204 -26.23 -20.07 -10.37
C GLN A 204 -27.14 -21.30 -10.34
N TYR A 205 -27.21 -22.04 -11.45
CA TYR A 205 -28.01 -23.26 -11.55
C TYR A 205 -27.59 -24.32 -10.51
N GLN A 206 -26.28 -24.54 -10.34
CA GLN A 206 -25.76 -25.43 -9.30
C GLN A 206 -26.15 -24.97 -7.89
N PHE A 207 -26.02 -23.67 -7.62
CA PHE A 207 -26.39 -23.09 -6.33
C PHE A 207 -27.89 -23.27 -6.04
N ASP A 208 -28.75 -22.95 -7.01
CA ASP A 208 -30.20 -23.02 -6.87
C ASP A 208 -30.68 -24.45 -6.60
N ILE A 209 -30.12 -25.45 -7.29
CA ILE A 209 -30.48 -26.86 -7.06
C ILE A 209 -30.03 -27.32 -5.69
N ARG A 210 -28.80 -27.02 -5.29
CA ARG A 210 -28.28 -27.37 -3.96
C ARG A 210 -29.11 -26.70 -2.87
N GLN A 211 -29.47 -25.44 -3.05
CA GLN A 211 -30.33 -24.70 -2.13
C GLN A 211 -31.72 -25.36 -2.02
N LYS A 212 -32.32 -25.73 -3.15
CA LYS A 212 -33.62 -26.40 -3.17
C LYS A 212 -33.58 -27.74 -2.46
N SER A 213 -32.64 -28.62 -2.81
CA SER A 213 -32.44 -29.93 -2.15
C SER A 213 -32.23 -29.77 -0.65
N LEU A 214 -31.44 -28.78 -0.23
CA LEU A 214 -31.21 -28.52 1.19
C LEU A 214 -32.48 -28.02 1.90
N ARG A 215 -33.32 -27.20 1.26
CA ARG A 215 -34.61 -26.77 1.80
C ARG A 215 -35.60 -27.93 1.91
N ASP A 216 -35.59 -28.86 0.97
CA ASP A 216 -36.40 -30.08 1.04
C ASP A 216 -35.98 -30.92 2.25
N LEU A 217 -34.67 -31.05 2.52
CA LEU A 217 -34.15 -31.71 3.73
C LEU A 217 -34.55 -30.97 5.03
N VAL A 218 -34.61 -29.64 5.02
CA VAL A 218 -35.14 -28.88 6.16
C VAL A 218 -36.59 -29.27 6.44
N LEU A 219 -37.42 -29.43 5.41
CA LEU A 219 -38.81 -29.86 5.56
C LEU A 219 -38.92 -31.28 6.13
N GLU A 220 -38.08 -32.20 5.64
CA GLU A 220 -38.04 -33.59 6.10
C GLU A 220 -37.50 -33.74 7.53
N SER A 221 -36.63 -32.81 7.98
CA SER A 221 -36.03 -32.86 9.32
C SER A 221 -37.02 -32.64 10.47
N GLY A 222 -38.23 -32.16 10.19
CA GLY A 222 -39.24 -31.86 11.21
C GLY A 222 -38.92 -30.64 12.10
N ILE A 223 -37.93 -29.82 11.72
CA ILE A 223 -37.59 -28.59 12.44
C ILE A 223 -38.74 -27.58 12.28
N ASP A 224 -39.25 -27.08 13.41
CA ASP A 224 -40.22 -25.99 13.41
C ASP A 224 -39.58 -24.69 12.90
N ARG A 225 -39.97 -24.30 11.69
CA ARG A 225 -39.53 -23.09 10.98
C ARG A 225 -40.20 -21.81 11.51
N ASN A 226 -41.34 -21.94 12.19
CA ASN A 226 -42.06 -20.79 12.75
C ASN A 226 -41.44 -20.33 14.06
N ARG A 227 -40.77 -21.23 14.80
CA ARG A 227 -40.00 -20.88 15.98
C ARG A 227 -38.65 -20.23 15.58
N PRO A 228 -38.42 -18.94 15.87
CA PRO A 228 -37.16 -18.30 15.53
C PRO A 228 -35.98 -18.98 16.27
N LEU A 229 -34.85 -19.07 15.59
CA LEU A 229 -33.56 -19.42 16.17
C LEU A 229 -32.99 -18.18 16.82
N LYS A 230 -32.85 -18.19 18.15
CA LYS A 230 -32.21 -17.09 18.87
C LYS A 230 -30.70 -17.21 18.74
N VAL A 231 -30.08 -16.14 18.23
CA VAL A 231 -28.66 -16.10 17.92
C VAL A 231 -27.99 -15.00 18.73
N LYS A 232 -26.87 -15.32 19.37
CA LYS A 232 -25.95 -14.31 19.88
C LYS A 232 -24.67 -14.27 19.07
N ILE A 233 -24.28 -13.06 18.71
CA ILE A 233 -23.04 -12.79 17.99
C ILE A 233 -22.12 -11.95 18.87
N GLU A 234 -20.93 -12.45 19.19
CA GLU A 234 -19.96 -11.71 20.00
C GLU A 234 -19.40 -10.51 19.25
N HIS A 235 -19.24 -9.37 19.93
CA HIS A 235 -18.49 -8.23 19.40
C HIS A 235 -16.98 -8.57 19.36
N ALA A 236 -16.53 -9.11 18.23
CA ALA A 236 -15.18 -9.66 18.08
C ALA A 236 -14.47 -9.07 16.85
N GLY A 237 -14.26 -7.75 16.82
CA GLY A 237 -13.43 -7.11 15.80
C GLY A 237 -13.96 -7.34 14.37
N GLN A 238 -13.12 -7.88 13.48
CA GLN A 238 -13.53 -8.17 12.09
C GLN A 238 -14.53 -9.34 11.95
N TYR A 239 -14.66 -10.17 12.99
CA TYR A 239 -15.64 -11.25 13.00
C TYR A 239 -17.06 -10.71 13.11
N ALA A 240 -17.26 -9.73 13.98
CA ALA A 240 -18.51 -9.01 14.12
C ALA A 240 -18.26 -7.69 14.85
N THR A 241 -18.75 -6.61 14.26
CA THR A 241 -18.76 -5.26 14.85
C THR A 241 -20.21 -4.78 14.89
N TYR A 242 -20.62 -4.32 16.07
CA TYR A 242 -21.92 -3.66 16.27
C TYR A 242 -21.80 -2.18 15.93
N HIS A 243 -22.79 -1.67 15.21
CA HIS A 243 -22.94 -0.25 14.88
C HIS A 243 -23.94 0.42 15.82
N ASN A 244 -23.94 1.76 15.82
CA ASN A 244 -24.82 2.56 16.68
C ASN A 244 -26.32 2.37 16.40
N ASP A 245 -26.68 1.88 15.21
CA ASP A 245 -28.05 1.58 14.82
C ASP A 245 -28.49 0.15 15.21
N GLY A 246 -27.61 -0.60 15.88
CA GLY A 246 -27.85 -1.98 16.29
C GLY A 246 -27.58 -3.03 15.20
N GLN A 247 -27.15 -2.62 14.00
CA GLN A 247 -26.74 -3.57 12.96
C GLN A 247 -25.39 -4.21 13.32
N VAL A 248 -25.18 -5.44 12.84
CA VAL A 248 -23.93 -6.18 13.03
C VAL A 248 -23.35 -6.50 11.67
N THR A 249 -22.09 -6.13 11.45
CA THR A 249 -21.35 -6.43 10.22
C THR A 249 -20.07 -7.21 10.53
N GLY A 250 -19.66 -8.09 9.62
CA GLY A 250 -18.42 -8.84 9.74
C GLY A 250 -18.55 -10.23 9.12
N ILE A 251 -17.53 -11.05 9.28
CA ILE A 251 -17.50 -12.40 8.72
C ILE A 251 -18.62 -13.27 9.33
N THR A 252 -18.81 -13.21 10.64
CA THR A 252 -19.77 -14.04 11.37
C THR A 252 -21.23 -13.76 10.98
N PRO A 253 -21.75 -12.51 11.02
CA PRO A 253 -23.14 -12.26 10.61
C PRO A 253 -23.37 -12.63 9.14
N ASP A 254 -22.42 -12.34 8.24
CA ASP A 254 -22.57 -12.67 6.82
C ASP A 254 -22.66 -14.19 6.61
N VAL A 255 -21.80 -14.97 7.25
CA VAL A 255 -21.85 -16.44 7.16
C VAL A 255 -23.13 -16.99 7.80
N LEU A 256 -23.45 -16.55 9.01
CA LEU A 256 -24.56 -17.09 9.78
C LEU A 256 -25.91 -16.77 9.13
N PHE A 257 -26.17 -15.51 8.79
CA PHE A 257 -27.44 -15.12 8.20
C PHE A 257 -27.59 -15.61 6.77
N SER A 258 -26.52 -15.65 5.96
CA SER A 258 -26.57 -16.28 4.64
C SER A 258 -26.90 -17.77 4.73
N ALA A 259 -26.35 -18.48 5.73
CA ALA A 259 -26.71 -19.87 5.98
C ALA A 259 -28.19 -20.00 6.37
N CYS A 260 -28.70 -19.12 7.23
CA CYS A 260 -30.13 -19.09 7.58
C CYS A 260 -31.04 -18.82 6.38
N ASP A 261 -30.64 -17.92 5.48
CA ASP A 261 -31.38 -17.58 4.25
C ASP A 261 -31.40 -18.73 3.24
N ILE A 262 -30.27 -19.42 3.07
CA ILE A 262 -30.19 -20.64 2.28
C ILE A 262 -31.18 -21.68 2.81
N LEU A 263 -31.22 -21.85 4.14
CA LEU A 263 -32.07 -22.82 4.82
C LEU A 263 -33.54 -22.39 4.99
N MET A 264 -33.89 -21.14 4.68
CA MET A 264 -35.20 -20.54 5.01
C MET A 264 -35.58 -20.69 6.49
N LEU A 265 -34.61 -20.51 7.38
CA LEU A 265 -34.79 -20.52 8.82
C LEU A 265 -34.79 -19.08 9.36
N ASN A 266 -35.73 -18.78 10.26
CA ASN A 266 -35.82 -17.46 10.88
C ASN A 266 -34.77 -17.35 12.00
N CYS A 267 -33.61 -16.76 11.70
CA CYS A 267 -32.56 -16.47 12.68
C CYS A 267 -32.71 -15.06 13.23
N LYS A 268 -32.97 -14.94 14.53
CA LYS A 268 -33.15 -13.67 15.22
C LYS A 268 -31.95 -13.36 16.11
N LEU A 269 -31.26 -12.26 15.80
CA LEU A 269 -30.23 -11.70 16.67
C LEU A 269 -30.87 -11.24 18.00
N VAL A 270 -30.31 -11.69 19.12
CA VAL A 270 -30.77 -11.31 20.46
C VAL A 270 -29.67 -10.69 21.34
N SER A 271 -28.44 -10.62 20.83
CA SER A 271 -27.30 -10.01 21.53
C SER A 271 -27.24 -8.49 21.37
N ARG A 272 -26.56 -7.83 22.32
CA ARG A 272 -26.30 -6.38 22.30
C ARG A 272 -24.80 -6.09 22.11
N GLY A 273 -24.46 -4.90 21.61
CA GLY A 273 -23.07 -4.54 21.32
C GLY A 273 -22.17 -4.37 22.56
N ASP A 274 -22.77 -4.15 23.74
CA ASP A 274 -22.09 -4.00 25.03
C ASP A 274 -22.09 -5.28 25.87
N GLU A 275 -22.69 -6.35 25.34
CA GLU A 275 -22.81 -7.64 26.02
C GLU A 275 -21.46 -8.34 26.10
N THR A 276 -21.15 -8.92 27.26
CA THR A 276 -19.88 -9.61 27.46
C THR A 276 -19.94 -11.05 26.93
N TRP A 277 -18.78 -11.62 26.59
CA TRP A 277 -18.69 -13.04 26.25
C TRP A 277 -19.23 -13.94 27.37
N GLU A 278 -18.94 -13.60 28.63
CA GLU A 278 -19.42 -14.31 29.82
C GLU A 278 -20.95 -14.40 29.84
N ASP A 279 -21.66 -13.29 29.60
CA ASP A 279 -23.12 -13.26 29.55
C ASP A 279 -23.68 -14.10 28.38
N MET A 280 -23.07 -13.99 27.20
CA MET A 280 -23.50 -14.77 26.03
C MET A 280 -23.31 -16.28 26.24
N TYR A 281 -22.18 -16.65 26.84
CA TYR A 281 -21.83 -18.03 27.12
C TYR A 281 -22.71 -18.63 28.21
N ALA A 282 -23.06 -17.87 29.25
CA ALA A 282 -23.99 -18.29 30.29
C ALA A 282 -25.39 -18.61 29.70
N ASP A 283 -25.93 -17.71 28.87
CA ASP A 283 -27.23 -17.92 28.21
C ASP A 283 -27.22 -19.12 27.26
N PHE A 284 -26.08 -19.38 26.61
CA PHE A 284 -25.89 -20.56 25.77
C PHE A 284 -25.94 -21.87 26.58
N LEU A 285 -25.24 -21.92 27.72
CA LEU A 285 -25.27 -23.07 28.62
C LEU A 285 -26.64 -23.28 29.25
N ALA A 286 -27.35 -22.20 29.57
CA ALA A 286 -28.73 -22.22 30.05
C ALA A 286 -29.77 -22.58 28.96
N GLN A 287 -29.34 -22.72 27.70
CA GLN A 287 -30.19 -22.98 26.52
C GLN A 287 -31.27 -21.91 26.28
N GLU A 288 -31.01 -20.67 26.71
CA GLU A 288 -31.90 -19.53 26.45
C GLU A 288 -31.83 -19.03 25.00
N ILE A 289 -30.73 -19.38 24.33
CA ILE A 289 -30.43 -19.12 22.92
C ILE A 289 -30.18 -20.44 22.18
N ASP A 290 -30.35 -20.45 20.86
CA ASP A 290 -30.14 -21.66 20.05
C ASP A 290 -28.69 -21.72 19.51
N LEU A 291 -28.14 -20.57 19.11
CA LEU A 291 -26.84 -20.44 18.43
C LEU A 291 -25.93 -19.37 19.07
N ILE A 292 -24.62 -19.61 19.08
CA ILE A 292 -23.58 -18.65 19.47
C ILE A 292 -22.44 -18.64 18.46
N SER A 293 -21.94 -17.46 18.09
CA SER A 293 -20.83 -17.31 17.13
C SER A 293 -20.12 -15.95 17.28
N PRO A 294 -18.85 -15.77 16.85
CA PRO A 294 -17.87 -16.81 16.58
C PRO A 294 -17.66 -17.72 17.80
N PHE A 295 -17.48 -19.02 17.59
CA PHE A 295 -17.19 -19.93 18.69
C PHE A 295 -15.99 -20.83 18.34
N ALA A 296 -14.90 -20.65 19.08
CA ALA A 296 -13.70 -21.47 18.90
C ALA A 296 -13.99 -22.92 19.30
N LYS A 297 -13.75 -23.84 18.36
CA LYS A 297 -13.96 -25.28 18.54
C LYS A 297 -12.81 -25.90 19.33
N SER A 298 -13.10 -26.43 20.52
CA SER A 298 -12.16 -27.16 21.38
C SER A 298 -12.76 -28.48 21.88
N GLU A 299 -11.93 -29.43 22.32
CA GLU A 299 -12.42 -30.70 22.88
C GLU A 299 -13.30 -30.52 24.13
N PRO A 300 -12.94 -29.65 25.11
CA PRO A 300 -13.81 -29.40 26.26
C PRO A 300 -15.17 -28.84 25.85
N ARG A 301 -15.20 -27.91 24.87
CA ARG A 301 -16.46 -27.28 24.41
C ARG A 301 -17.41 -28.24 23.69
N LYS A 302 -16.90 -29.30 23.05
CA LYS A 302 -17.74 -30.36 22.44
C LYS A 302 -18.58 -31.13 23.47
N GLN A 303 -18.22 -31.06 24.75
CA GLN A 303 -18.98 -31.74 25.81
C GLN A 303 -20.36 -31.12 26.03
N PHE A 304 -20.55 -29.84 25.71
CA PHE A 304 -21.80 -29.11 25.95
C PHE A 304 -22.33 -28.33 24.73
N ALA A 305 -21.62 -28.34 23.60
CA ALA A 305 -22.06 -27.74 22.34
C ALA A 305 -21.89 -28.69 21.16
N TYR A 306 -22.74 -28.53 20.14
CA TYR A 306 -22.42 -29.00 18.79
C TYR A 306 -21.82 -27.85 17.97
N PHE A 307 -21.06 -28.19 16.93
CA PHE A 307 -20.34 -27.22 16.11
C PHE A 307 -20.61 -27.49 14.63
N SER A 308 -20.76 -26.43 13.85
CA SER A 308 -20.67 -26.54 12.40
C SER A 308 -19.25 -26.90 11.95
N VAL A 309 -19.09 -27.13 10.65
CA VAL A 309 -17.81 -26.95 9.96
C VAL A 309 -17.25 -25.56 10.25
N PRO A 310 -15.93 -25.43 10.45
CA PRO A 310 -15.33 -24.13 10.66
C PRO A 310 -15.44 -23.29 9.40
N TYR A 311 -15.76 -22.01 9.57
CA TYR A 311 -15.86 -21.05 8.48
C TYR A 311 -14.70 -20.06 8.45
N TYR A 312 -13.83 -20.10 9.47
CA TYR A 312 -12.65 -19.25 9.58
C TYR A 312 -11.60 -19.89 10.49
N GLN A 313 -10.32 -19.57 10.26
CA GLN A 313 -9.19 -19.96 11.11
C GLN A 313 -8.56 -18.74 11.79
N SER A 314 -8.67 -18.66 13.11
CA SER A 314 -8.15 -17.55 13.90
C SER A 314 -6.77 -17.86 14.45
N THR A 315 -5.80 -17.04 14.07
CA THR A 315 -4.41 -17.19 14.52
C THR A 315 -4.12 -16.34 15.74
N ALA A 316 -3.63 -16.99 16.81
CA ALA A 316 -3.22 -16.35 18.04
C ALA A 316 -1.77 -15.86 17.94
N ILE A 317 -1.55 -14.62 18.39
CA ILE A 317 -0.22 -14.01 18.48
C ILE A 317 -0.03 -13.36 19.85
N MET A 318 1.23 -13.24 20.26
CA MET A 318 1.61 -12.53 21.47
C MET A 318 1.97 -11.09 21.13
N ILE A 319 1.29 -10.14 21.77
CA ILE A 319 1.59 -8.71 21.64
C ILE A 319 2.27 -8.22 22.90
N LYS A 320 3.29 -7.39 22.71
CA LYS A 320 4.07 -6.74 23.76
C LYS A 320 4.29 -5.27 23.42
N ARG A 321 4.82 -4.51 24.38
CA ARG A 321 5.25 -3.14 24.11
C ARG A 321 6.44 -3.14 23.13
N GLU A 322 6.50 -2.16 22.25
CA GLU A 322 7.61 -1.97 21.34
C GLU A 322 8.93 -1.82 22.13
N GLY A 323 9.99 -2.51 21.67
CA GLY A 323 11.31 -2.54 22.33
C GLY A 323 11.40 -3.42 23.59
N TYR A 324 10.29 -3.93 24.12
CA TYR A 324 10.30 -4.81 25.30
C TYR A 324 10.78 -6.22 24.92
N LYS A 325 11.91 -6.68 25.48
CA LYS A 325 12.44 -8.05 25.36
C LYS A 325 12.42 -8.65 23.94
N ASN A 326 12.86 -7.87 22.94
CA ASN A 326 12.95 -8.33 21.55
C ASN A 326 13.90 -9.54 21.44
N ASN A 327 13.45 -10.58 20.73
CA ASN A 327 14.23 -11.80 20.45
C ASN A 327 14.71 -12.55 21.71
N VAL A 328 14.01 -12.40 22.83
CA VAL A 328 14.33 -13.13 24.07
C VAL A 328 13.63 -14.47 24.13
N TYR A 329 12.37 -14.53 23.70
CA TYR A 329 11.55 -15.74 23.78
C TYR A 329 11.22 -16.27 22.39
N SER A 330 11.41 -17.57 22.18
CA SER A 330 11.12 -18.23 20.90
C SER A 330 9.81 -19.01 20.87
N ASN A 331 9.21 -19.23 22.04
CA ASN A 331 7.95 -19.94 22.20
C ASN A 331 7.19 -19.38 23.42
N VAL A 332 5.85 -19.42 23.37
CA VAL A 332 4.95 -19.11 24.48
C VAL A 332 5.33 -19.84 25.76
N SER A 333 5.80 -21.10 25.66
CA SER A 333 6.23 -21.91 26.81
C SER A 333 7.36 -21.28 27.64
N GLU A 334 8.12 -20.34 27.07
CA GLU A 334 9.22 -19.66 27.76
C GLU A 334 8.75 -18.44 28.59
N LEU A 335 7.49 -18.02 28.44
CA LEU A 335 6.89 -16.88 29.15
C LEU A 335 6.51 -17.20 30.60
N ILE A 336 7.34 -17.98 31.30
CA ILE A 336 7.06 -18.52 32.64
C ILE A 336 6.89 -17.38 33.65
N VAL A 337 7.79 -16.40 33.62
CA VAL A 337 7.84 -15.28 34.59
C VAL A 337 7.09 -14.03 34.15
N GLU A 338 6.68 -13.96 32.88
CA GLU A 338 6.05 -12.77 32.31
C GLU A 338 4.60 -12.63 32.77
N ARG A 339 4.13 -11.40 32.99
CA ARG A 339 2.72 -11.15 33.32
C ARG A 339 1.90 -11.18 32.04
N ILE A 340 1.05 -12.20 31.88
CA ILE A 340 0.22 -12.36 30.69
C ILE A 340 -1.21 -11.96 31.02
N GLY A 341 -1.74 -10.99 30.27
CA GLY A 341 -3.16 -10.64 30.31
C GLY A 341 -3.99 -11.52 29.38
N VAL A 342 -5.21 -11.88 29.78
CA VAL A 342 -6.21 -12.60 28.98
C VAL A 342 -7.61 -12.02 29.22
N VAL A 343 -8.55 -12.24 28.31
CA VAL A 343 -9.97 -11.97 28.56
C VAL A 343 -10.55 -13.12 29.40
N LYS A 344 -11.31 -12.78 30.44
CA LYS A 344 -11.91 -13.77 31.36
C LYS A 344 -12.89 -14.68 30.62
N ASP A 345 -12.82 -15.98 30.89
CA ASP A 345 -13.70 -17.04 30.32
C ASP A 345 -13.66 -17.14 28.78
N ASP A 346 -12.68 -16.49 28.15
CA ASP A 346 -12.40 -16.60 26.73
C ASP A 346 -11.57 -17.85 26.42
N PHE A 347 -11.63 -18.29 25.17
CA PHE A 347 -10.84 -19.41 24.64
C PHE A 347 -9.34 -19.25 24.89
N TYR A 348 -8.81 -18.02 24.83
CA TYR A 348 -7.39 -17.77 25.01
C TYR A 348 -6.91 -17.96 26.45
N GLN A 349 -7.79 -17.81 27.44
CA GLN A 349 -7.50 -18.20 28.81
C GLN A 349 -7.32 -19.73 28.91
N GLU A 350 -8.31 -20.49 28.43
CA GLU A 350 -8.30 -21.96 28.43
C GLU A 350 -7.07 -22.51 27.69
N LEU A 351 -6.74 -21.93 26.54
CA LEU A 351 -5.55 -22.30 25.76
C LEU A 351 -4.26 -22.07 26.55
N LEU A 352 -4.09 -20.89 27.17
CA LEU A 352 -2.88 -20.58 27.92
C LEU A 352 -2.77 -21.38 29.22
N GLU A 353 -3.88 -21.67 29.89
CA GLU A 353 -3.89 -22.58 31.05
C GLU A 353 -3.43 -24.00 30.66
N SER A 354 -3.79 -24.46 29.47
CA SER A 354 -3.30 -25.73 28.92
C SER A 354 -1.82 -25.70 28.52
N LEU A 355 -1.34 -24.59 27.93
CA LEU A 355 0.05 -24.47 27.47
C LEU A 355 1.03 -24.13 28.60
N LEU A 356 0.56 -23.41 29.63
CA LEU A 356 1.32 -22.91 30.77
C LEU A 356 0.66 -23.37 32.08
N PRO A 357 0.67 -24.67 32.39
CA PRO A 357 0.00 -25.19 33.57
C PRO A 357 0.57 -24.56 34.85
N GLN A 358 -0.31 -24.28 35.83
CA GLN A 358 0.02 -23.61 37.10
C GLN A 358 0.52 -22.16 36.99
N LYS A 359 0.48 -21.56 35.80
CA LYS A 359 0.80 -20.15 35.64
C LYS A 359 -0.39 -19.26 36.01
N THR A 360 -0.14 -18.24 36.82
CA THR A 360 -1.13 -17.19 37.08
C THR A 360 -1.29 -16.29 35.85
N LEU A 361 -2.50 -16.27 35.27
CA LEU A 361 -2.91 -15.34 34.23
C LEU A 361 -3.68 -14.17 34.85
N ILE A 362 -3.53 -12.96 34.29
CA ILE A 362 -4.27 -11.77 34.75
C ILE A 362 -5.46 -11.58 33.82
N THR A 363 -6.68 -11.67 34.37
CA THR A 363 -7.91 -11.63 33.60
C THR A 363 -8.48 -10.21 33.50
N TYR A 364 -9.06 -9.89 32.35
CA TYR A 364 -9.72 -8.61 32.06
C TYR A 364 -11.12 -8.84 31.49
N ARG A 365 -11.98 -7.83 31.56
CA ARG A 365 -13.36 -7.93 31.06
C ARG A 365 -13.44 -7.95 29.53
N ASN A 366 -12.54 -7.24 28.85
CA ASN A 366 -12.51 -7.12 27.40
C ASN A 366 -11.10 -6.79 26.89
N ALA A 367 -10.91 -6.86 25.56
CA ALA A 367 -9.63 -6.60 24.91
C ALA A 367 -9.14 -5.15 25.11
N GLU A 368 -10.04 -4.17 25.20
CA GLU A 368 -9.65 -2.76 25.42
C GLU A 368 -8.94 -2.56 26.76
N GLN A 369 -9.49 -3.15 27.84
CA GLN A 369 -8.86 -3.11 29.16
C GLN A 369 -7.50 -3.80 29.17
N GLN A 370 -7.40 -4.97 28.52
CA GLN A 370 -6.16 -5.72 28.41
C GLN A 370 -5.06 -4.90 27.70
N ILE A 371 -5.40 -4.20 26.62
CA ILE A 371 -4.46 -3.33 25.89
C ILE A 371 -4.08 -2.11 26.71
N ALA A 372 -5.02 -1.49 27.42
CA ALA A 372 -4.73 -0.38 28.32
C ALA A 372 -3.75 -0.78 29.44
N ALA A 373 -3.94 -1.96 30.04
CA ALA A 373 -3.05 -2.52 31.06
C ALA A 373 -1.64 -2.82 30.53
N LEU A 374 -1.53 -3.28 29.27
CA LEU A 374 -0.24 -3.48 28.60
C LEU A 374 0.52 -2.18 28.42
N LEU A 375 -0.17 -1.10 28.02
CA LEU A 375 0.39 0.24 27.89
C LEU A 375 0.78 0.84 29.25
N ALA A 376 -0.03 0.59 30.28
CA ALA A 376 0.21 1.00 31.67
C ALA A 376 1.33 0.21 32.37
N LYS A 377 1.87 -0.83 31.73
CA LYS A 377 2.91 -1.74 32.26
C LYS A 377 2.45 -2.61 33.44
N GLU A 378 1.14 -2.82 33.58
CA GLU A 378 0.55 -3.73 34.57
C GLU A 378 0.74 -5.20 34.18
N ILE A 379 0.81 -5.46 32.88
CA ILE A 379 1.13 -6.75 32.26
C ILE A 379 2.23 -6.56 31.22
N ASP A 380 2.85 -7.65 30.77
CA ASP A 380 3.99 -7.63 29.83
C ASP A 380 3.62 -8.15 28.45
N TYR A 381 2.70 -9.10 28.40
CA TYR A 381 2.21 -9.71 27.17
C TYR A 381 0.69 -9.83 27.18
N VAL A 382 0.11 -9.76 26.00
CA VAL A 382 -1.31 -10.04 25.76
C VAL A 382 -1.45 -11.01 24.60
N ILE A 383 -2.33 -11.99 24.75
CA ILE A 383 -2.73 -12.87 23.67
C ILE A 383 -3.95 -12.25 22.97
N ILE A 384 -3.83 -12.03 21.66
CA ILE A 384 -4.95 -11.60 20.82
C ILE A 384 -4.82 -12.24 19.43
N THR A 385 -5.88 -12.11 18.61
CA THR A 385 -5.83 -12.59 17.22
C THR A 385 -5.04 -11.62 16.34
N ARG A 386 -4.34 -12.12 15.30
CA ARG A 386 -3.67 -11.26 14.30
C ARG A 386 -4.63 -10.24 13.69
N SER A 387 -5.86 -10.68 13.42
CA SER A 387 -6.93 -9.85 12.88
C SER A 387 -7.33 -8.71 13.82
N SER A 388 -7.54 -9.01 15.10
CA SER A 388 -7.87 -8.01 16.13
C SER A 388 -6.72 -7.02 16.29
N TYR A 389 -5.47 -7.49 16.27
CA TYR A 389 -4.29 -6.63 16.31
C TYR A 389 -4.24 -5.65 15.13
N ASN A 390 -4.43 -6.14 13.90
CA ASN A 390 -4.46 -5.32 12.70
C ASN A 390 -5.57 -4.26 12.75
N LYS A 391 -6.76 -4.62 13.24
CA LYS A 391 -7.88 -3.69 13.45
C LYS A 391 -7.52 -2.59 14.44
N ILE A 392 -6.98 -2.96 15.61
CA ILE A 392 -6.55 -2.01 16.65
C ILE A 392 -5.53 -1.01 16.09
N LEU A 393 -4.53 -1.48 15.34
CA LEU A 393 -3.54 -0.61 14.72
C LEU A 393 -4.14 0.35 13.68
N ARG A 394 -5.15 -0.09 12.91
CA ARG A 394 -5.80 0.74 11.89
C ARG A 394 -6.75 1.78 12.48
N GLU A 395 -7.50 1.41 13.50
CA GLU A 395 -8.52 2.29 14.11
C GLU A 395 -7.91 3.28 15.13
N SER A 396 -6.72 2.99 15.64
CA SER A 396 -6.03 3.91 16.53
C SER A 396 -5.70 5.24 15.85
N LYS A 397 -6.12 6.34 16.48
CA LYS A 397 -5.80 7.70 16.04
C LYS A 397 -4.33 8.08 16.26
N THR A 398 -3.64 7.34 17.13
CA THR A 398 -2.24 7.56 17.50
C THR A 398 -1.42 6.30 17.21
N LEU A 399 -0.13 6.47 16.98
CA LEU A 399 0.78 5.34 16.88
C LEU A 399 0.83 4.61 18.24
N LEU A 400 0.31 3.39 18.30
CA LEU A 400 0.39 2.57 19.50
C LEU A 400 1.78 1.94 19.56
N PRO A 401 2.54 2.09 20.66
CA PRO A 401 3.87 1.50 20.82
C PRO A 401 3.76 0.02 21.19
N LEU A 402 3.06 -0.74 20.35
CA LEU A 402 2.81 -2.17 20.49
C LEU A 402 3.42 -2.91 19.31
N ALA A 403 3.93 -4.10 19.56
CA ALA A 403 4.53 -4.95 18.56
C ALA A 403 4.15 -6.41 18.80
N GLU A 404 3.94 -7.14 17.70
CA GLU A 404 3.94 -8.60 17.72
C GLU A 404 5.33 -9.11 18.13
N ASP A 405 5.37 -10.11 19.01
CA ASP A 405 6.59 -10.87 19.22
C ASP A 405 6.82 -11.83 18.07
N LYS A 406 7.53 -11.37 17.05
CA LYS A 406 7.80 -12.13 15.83
C LYS A 406 8.62 -13.40 16.05
N LEU A 407 9.37 -13.51 17.16
CA LEU A 407 10.18 -14.70 17.42
C LEU A 407 9.31 -15.85 17.95
N ILE A 408 8.30 -15.53 18.78
CA ILE A 408 7.22 -16.48 19.11
C ILE A 408 6.32 -16.70 17.89
N GLY A 409 5.98 -15.62 17.19
CA GLY A 409 5.15 -15.62 15.99
C GLY A 409 3.74 -16.16 16.25
N GLU A 410 3.21 -16.85 15.23
CA GLU A 410 1.93 -17.55 15.28
C GLU A 410 2.11 -18.89 15.99
N PHE A 411 1.66 -18.98 17.23
CA PHE A 411 1.87 -20.19 18.04
C PHE A 411 0.63 -21.08 18.15
N TYR A 412 -0.54 -20.61 17.74
CA TYR A 412 -1.77 -21.40 17.74
C TYR A 412 -2.78 -20.94 16.69
N THR A 413 -3.47 -21.88 16.05
CA THR A 413 -4.57 -21.61 15.12
C THR A 413 -5.84 -22.30 15.63
N SER A 414 -6.89 -21.53 15.88
CA SER A 414 -8.19 -22.05 16.30
C SER A 414 -9.18 -22.09 15.13
N ASN A 415 -9.91 -23.20 15.04
CA ASN A 415 -11.01 -23.34 14.10
C ASN A 415 -12.26 -22.66 14.68
N VAL A 416 -12.75 -21.61 14.02
CA VAL A 416 -13.93 -20.85 14.42
C VAL A 416 -15.14 -21.40 13.68
N ALA A 417 -16.20 -21.73 14.42
CA ALA A 417 -17.43 -22.31 13.92
C ALA A 417 -18.66 -21.69 14.60
N ILE A 418 -19.85 -22.05 14.11
CA ILE A 418 -21.11 -21.74 14.79
C ILE A 418 -21.33 -22.79 15.87
N GLY A 419 -21.60 -22.34 17.10
CA GLY A 419 -22.01 -23.17 18.21
C GLY A 419 -23.51 -23.39 18.25
N PHE A 420 -23.94 -24.64 18.42
CA PHE A 420 -25.34 -25.03 18.58
C PHE A 420 -25.54 -25.64 19.97
N THR A 421 -26.62 -25.26 20.62
CA THR A 421 -26.97 -25.85 21.93
C THR A 421 -27.08 -27.38 21.84
N LYS A 422 -26.60 -28.08 22.87
CA LYS A 422 -26.56 -29.56 22.88
C LYS A 422 -27.90 -30.17 23.25
N ASN A 423 -28.87 -30.00 22.36
CA ASN A 423 -30.20 -30.59 22.42
C ASN A 423 -30.59 -31.21 21.06
N ALA A 424 -31.77 -31.82 20.98
CA ALA A 424 -32.25 -32.47 19.75
C ALA A 424 -32.33 -31.50 18.56
N ARG A 425 -32.75 -30.24 18.81
CA ARG A 425 -32.86 -29.21 17.77
C ARG A 425 -31.48 -28.82 17.24
N GLY A 426 -30.52 -28.53 18.12
CA GLY A 426 -29.15 -28.21 17.74
C GLY A 426 -28.48 -29.35 16.96
N LYS A 427 -28.69 -30.61 17.39
CA LYS A 427 -28.17 -31.80 16.68
C LYS A 427 -28.71 -31.90 15.24
N ALA A 428 -29.99 -31.59 15.03
CA ALA A 428 -30.61 -31.62 13.71
C ALA A 428 -30.16 -30.46 12.81
N LEU A 429 -29.85 -29.29 13.38
CA LEU A 429 -29.41 -28.11 12.64
C LEU A 429 -27.99 -28.23 12.08
N VAL A 430 -27.07 -28.88 12.81
CA VAL A 430 -25.65 -28.98 12.43
C VAL A 430 -25.42 -29.47 10.99
N PRO A 431 -25.94 -30.64 10.55
CA PRO A 431 -25.71 -31.11 9.19
C PRO A 431 -26.32 -30.20 8.12
N LEU A 432 -27.38 -29.46 8.44
CA LEU A 432 -28.01 -28.50 7.53
C LEU A 432 -27.14 -27.25 7.37
N PHE A 433 -26.67 -26.69 8.50
CA PHE A 433 -25.73 -25.57 8.50
C PHE A 433 -24.40 -25.94 7.87
N ASP A 434 -23.90 -27.16 8.05
CA ASP A 434 -22.67 -27.62 7.39
C ASP A 434 -22.77 -27.57 5.87
N ARG A 435 -23.91 -28.02 5.31
CA ARG A 435 -24.18 -27.95 3.87
C ARG A 435 -24.36 -26.50 3.41
N ALA A 436 -25.09 -25.69 4.17
CA ALA A 436 -25.29 -24.28 3.84
C ALA A 436 -23.98 -23.48 3.83
N ILE A 437 -23.11 -23.67 4.84
CA ILE A 437 -21.82 -22.97 4.93
C ILE A 437 -20.88 -23.38 3.79
N LYS A 438 -20.86 -24.67 3.41
CA LYS A 438 -20.08 -25.15 2.25
C LYS A 438 -20.52 -24.56 0.91
N MET A 439 -21.75 -24.04 0.82
CA MET A 439 -22.25 -23.36 -0.39
C MET A 439 -21.82 -21.89 -0.45
N LEU A 440 -21.28 -21.33 0.63
CA LEU A 440 -20.85 -19.93 0.68
C LEU A 440 -19.45 -19.76 0.13
N ASP A 441 -19.21 -18.62 -0.52
CA ASP A 441 -17.88 -18.17 -0.90
C ASP A 441 -17.20 -17.51 0.32
N LEU A 442 -16.66 -18.35 1.21
CA LEU A 442 -16.03 -17.91 2.46
C LEU A 442 -14.80 -17.02 2.21
N GLU A 443 -14.08 -17.23 1.12
CA GLU A 443 -12.92 -16.41 0.74
C GLU A 443 -13.36 -14.99 0.40
N LYS A 444 -14.41 -14.85 -0.43
CA LYS A 444 -14.98 -13.54 -0.75
C LYS A 444 -15.55 -12.82 0.49
N ILE A 445 -16.27 -13.53 1.36
CA ILE A 445 -16.78 -12.96 2.62
C ILE A 445 -15.61 -12.47 3.48
N THR A 446 -14.60 -13.32 3.67
CA THR A 446 -13.42 -12.99 4.49
C THR A 446 -12.68 -11.79 3.91
N ASN A 447 -12.41 -11.76 2.61
CA ASN A 447 -11.68 -10.67 1.94
C ASN A 447 -12.43 -9.34 1.98
N THR A 448 -13.78 -9.37 2.01
CA THR A 448 -14.60 -8.16 2.12
C THR A 448 -14.41 -7.47 3.49
N HIS A 449 -14.23 -8.27 4.54
CA HIS A 449 -14.08 -7.78 5.91
C HIS A 449 -12.63 -7.76 6.41
N TYR A 450 -11.69 -8.33 5.65
CA TYR A 450 -10.30 -8.41 6.06
C TYR A 450 -9.66 -7.02 6.08
N VAL A 451 -9.26 -6.60 7.28
CA VAL A 451 -8.62 -5.31 7.50
C VAL A 451 -7.12 -5.46 7.33
N GLN A 452 -6.62 -5.12 6.13
CA GLN A 452 -5.19 -4.85 5.96
C GLN A 452 -4.85 -3.53 6.67
N PRO A 453 -3.75 -3.48 7.43
CA PRO A 453 -3.31 -2.22 8.00
C PRO A 453 -2.88 -1.24 6.90
N ASP A 454 -3.19 0.05 7.06
CA ASP A 454 -2.88 1.07 6.06
C ASP A 454 -1.41 1.52 6.14
N TRP A 455 -0.52 0.65 5.66
CA TRP A 455 0.91 0.93 5.56
C TRP A 455 1.22 2.16 4.71
N LYS A 456 0.33 2.51 3.79
CA LYS A 456 0.47 3.70 2.95
C LYS A 456 0.25 4.96 3.77
N ALA A 457 -0.78 5.02 4.61
CA ALA A 457 -1.02 6.16 5.50
C ALA A 457 0.10 6.33 6.55
N ALA A 458 0.57 5.22 7.12
CA ALA A 458 1.71 5.22 8.06
C ALA A 458 3.01 5.67 7.37
N LEU A 459 3.33 5.13 6.20
CA LEU A 459 4.49 5.57 5.42
C LEU A 459 4.38 7.05 5.01
N GLN A 460 3.18 7.52 4.66
CA GLN A 460 2.94 8.93 4.33
C GLN A 460 3.07 9.86 5.55
N SER A 461 2.74 9.40 6.76
CA SER A 461 2.94 10.20 7.98
C SER A 461 4.42 10.27 8.34
N GLU A 462 5.15 9.15 8.24
CA GLU A 462 6.61 9.09 8.42
C GLU A 462 7.34 9.98 7.40
N GLN A 463 6.99 9.89 6.12
CA GLN A 463 7.56 10.76 5.08
C GLN A 463 7.25 12.24 5.31
N ARG A 464 6.05 12.58 5.81
CA ARG A 464 5.71 13.96 6.19
C ARG A 464 6.58 14.46 7.33
N LEU A 465 6.82 13.64 8.35
CA LEU A 465 7.71 13.97 9.46
C LEU A 465 9.16 14.14 8.97
N ALA A 466 9.67 13.19 8.17
CA ALA A 466 11.02 13.25 7.61
C ALA A 466 11.23 14.50 6.74
N ARG A 467 10.28 14.84 5.86
CA ARG A 467 10.34 16.08 5.05
C ARG A 467 10.37 17.33 5.91
N ARG A 468 9.56 17.40 6.97
CA ARG A 468 9.56 18.52 7.92
C ARG A 468 10.90 18.62 8.64
N SER A 469 11.45 17.51 9.12
CA SER A 469 12.75 17.48 9.79
C SER A 469 13.88 17.92 8.85
N ILE A 470 13.91 17.44 7.61
CA ILE A 470 14.89 17.86 6.59
C ILE A 470 14.77 19.36 6.31
N ALA A 471 13.55 19.89 6.17
CA ALA A 471 13.32 21.31 5.94
C ALA A 471 13.84 22.18 7.11
N VAL A 472 13.61 21.76 8.35
CA VAL A 472 14.12 22.46 9.54
C VAL A 472 15.65 22.47 9.57
N VAL A 473 16.30 21.33 9.31
CA VAL A 473 17.75 21.23 9.24
C VAL A 473 18.32 22.09 8.10
N ALA A 474 17.70 22.05 6.92
CA ALA A 474 18.11 22.85 5.77
C ALA A 474 18.01 24.36 6.04
N LEU A 475 16.91 24.82 6.67
CA LEU A 475 16.75 26.21 7.10
C LEU A 475 17.84 26.62 8.09
N GLY A 476 18.17 25.76 9.06
CA GLY A 476 19.28 25.99 9.99
C GLY A 476 20.64 26.14 9.30
N LEU A 477 20.93 25.29 8.30
CA LEU A 477 22.17 25.37 7.52
C LEU A 477 22.24 26.63 6.66
N ILE A 478 21.14 27.00 5.98
CA ILE A 478 21.08 28.24 5.19
C ILE A 478 21.34 29.46 6.08
N ALA A 479 20.69 29.52 7.25
CA ALA A 479 20.91 30.59 8.21
C ALA A 479 22.38 30.66 8.66
N SER A 480 23.01 29.52 8.95
CA SER A 480 24.43 29.44 9.32
C SER A 480 25.36 29.97 8.21
N ILE A 481 25.11 29.59 6.95
CA ILE A 481 25.89 30.08 5.79
C ILE A 481 25.72 31.59 5.62
N LEU A 482 24.49 32.11 5.70
CA LEU A 482 24.22 33.55 5.58
C LEU A 482 24.94 34.36 6.66
N VAL A 483 24.90 33.88 7.91
CA VAL A 483 25.64 34.50 9.02
C VAL A 483 27.14 34.48 8.75
N SER A 484 27.68 33.37 8.27
CA SER A 484 29.10 33.24 7.93
C SER A 484 29.53 34.23 6.83
N LEU A 485 28.73 34.35 5.76
CA LEU A 485 28.98 35.30 4.67
C LEU A 485 28.93 36.76 5.14
N TYR A 486 27.95 37.10 5.99
CA TYR A 486 27.81 38.42 6.57
C TYR A 486 29.04 38.81 7.40
N LEU A 487 29.49 37.92 8.30
CA LEU A 487 30.70 38.13 9.10
C LEU A 487 31.96 38.25 8.23
N HIS A 488 32.05 37.46 7.16
CA HIS A 488 33.17 37.52 6.22
C HIS A 488 33.25 38.89 5.50
N HIS A 489 32.11 39.45 5.10
CA HIS A 489 32.07 40.76 4.46
C HIS A 489 32.52 41.86 5.44
N GLN A 490 31.96 41.88 6.65
CA GLN A 490 32.26 42.89 7.66
C GLN A 490 33.74 42.91 8.07
N SER A 491 34.40 41.74 8.12
CA SER A 491 35.82 41.66 8.47
C SER A 491 36.78 42.24 7.40
N ASN A 492 36.34 42.43 6.15
CA ASN A 492 37.22 42.77 5.02
C ASN A 492 37.00 44.19 4.45
N THR A 493 36.01 44.92 4.94
CA THR A 493 35.69 46.28 4.52
C THR A 493 35.98 47.27 5.64
N ASP A 494 36.42 48.47 5.29
CA ASP A 494 36.50 49.60 6.21
C ASP A 494 35.08 50.14 6.46
N ASN A 495 34.68 50.24 7.73
CA ASN A 495 33.31 50.59 8.09
C ASN A 495 32.94 52.04 7.70
N LEU A 496 33.92 52.95 7.66
CA LEU A 496 33.69 54.36 7.37
C LEU A 496 33.62 54.63 5.86
N THR A 497 34.64 54.18 5.13
CA THR A 497 34.83 54.52 3.70
C THR A 497 34.26 53.49 2.74
N ARG A 498 33.89 52.29 3.23
CA ARG A 498 33.45 51.13 2.43
C ARG A 498 34.49 50.61 1.44
N LEU A 499 35.70 51.16 1.43
CA LEU A 499 36.85 50.56 0.75
C LEU A 499 37.27 49.28 1.48
N LYS A 500 38.15 48.49 0.87
CA LYS A 500 38.73 47.33 1.54
C LYS A 500 39.65 47.80 2.67
N ASN A 501 39.69 47.07 3.78
CA ASN A 501 40.54 47.45 4.91
C ASN A 501 41.95 46.85 4.80
N ARG A 502 42.84 47.20 5.74
CA ARG A 502 44.21 46.65 5.83
C ARG A 502 44.26 45.12 5.81
N ARG A 503 43.32 44.44 6.47
CA ARG A 503 43.26 42.96 6.50
C ARG A 503 43.00 42.39 5.10
N ALA A 504 42.10 43.01 4.33
CA ALA A 504 41.82 42.61 2.97
C ALA A 504 42.99 42.88 2.01
N LEU A 505 43.79 43.92 2.24
CA LEU A 505 45.02 44.19 1.51
C LEU A 505 46.05 43.07 1.77
N GLN A 506 46.39 42.86 3.04
CA GLN A 506 47.36 41.85 3.47
C GLN A 506 46.97 40.45 3.01
N ARG A 507 45.69 40.07 3.11
CA ARG A 507 45.22 38.77 2.66
C ARG A 507 45.35 38.58 1.14
N ARG A 508 45.08 39.63 0.34
CA ARG A 508 45.12 39.53 -1.12
C ARG A 508 46.55 39.49 -1.66
N TYR A 509 47.45 40.24 -1.04
CA TYR A 509 48.85 40.35 -1.44
C TYR A 509 49.78 39.77 -0.36
N SER A 510 49.38 38.62 0.22
CA SER A 510 50.11 37.95 1.31
C SER A 510 51.44 37.33 0.88
N LYS A 511 51.65 37.19 -0.43
CA LYS A 511 52.89 36.73 -1.05
C LYS A 511 53.58 37.95 -1.69
N ASP A 512 53.68 37.96 -3.02
CA ASP A 512 54.32 39.05 -3.76
C ASP A 512 53.31 39.81 -4.63
N ILE A 513 53.62 41.08 -4.87
CA ILE A 513 52.94 41.94 -5.84
C ILE A 513 53.62 41.76 -7.20
N SER A 514 52.82 41.39 -8.21
CA SER A 514 53.28 41.29 -9.60
C SER A 514 53.99 42.59 -10.06
N PRO A 515 55.08 42.49 -10.85
CA PRO A 515 55.77 43.64 -11.40
C PRO A 515 54.88 44.52 -12.31
N HIS A 516 53.79 43.95 -12.84
CA HIS A 516 52.81 44.64 -13.71
C HIS A 516 51.77 45.48 -12.94
N LEU A 517 51.78 45.43 -11.60
CA LEU A 517 50.88 46.20 -10.76
C LEU A 517 51.59 47.42 -10.21
N THR A 518 50.97 48.58 -10.39
CA THR A 518 51.39 49.83 -9.77
C THR A 518 50.70 49.96 -8.42
N LEU A 519 51.49 50.26 -7.38
CA LEU A 519 50.99 50.65 -6.07
C LEU A 519 51.09 52.16 -5.93
N VAL A 520 50.00 52.80 -5.55
CA VAL A 520 49.95 54.20 -5.17
C VAL A 520 49.63 54.26 -3.69
N TYR A 521 50.48 54.91 -2.91
CA TYR A 521 50.27 55.25 -1.52
C TYR A 521 49.73 56.68 -1.46
N LEU A 522 48.64 56.92 -0.75
CA LEU A 522 48.02 58.23 -0.61
C LEU A 522 47.87 58.58 0.87
N ASP A 523 48.12 59.84 1.19
CA ASP A 523 47.95 60.40 2.53
C ASP A 523 47.33 61.80 2.42
N VAL A 524 46.35 62.09 3.27
CA VAL A 524 45.65 63.37 3.26
C VAL A 524 46.47 64.43 3.98
N ASN A 525 46.89 65.46 3.25
CA ASN A 525 47.71 66.51 3.84
C ASN A 525 46.92 67.29 4.91
N ASN A 526 47.57 67.56 6.04
CA ASN A 526 47.02 68.35 7.15
C ASN A 526 45.66 67.82 7.69
N PHE A 527 45.43 66.51 7.63
CA PHE A 527 44.17 65.92 8.11
C PHE A 527 43.94 66.10 9.61
N LYS A 528 44.98 65.99 10.43
CA LYS A 528 44.89 66.22 11.88
C LYS A 528 44.38 67.64 12.22
N PRO A 529 44.93 68.73 11.66
CA PRO A 529 44.34 70.07 11.78
C PRO A 529 42.86 70.16 11.38
N ILE A 530 42.40 69.43 10.36
CA ILE A 530 40.97 69.40 9.98
C ILE A 530 40.13 68.81 11.11
N ASN A 531 40.56 67.67 11.68
CA ASN A 531 39.89 67.07 12.83
C ASN A 531 39.92 67.97 14.07
N ASP A 532 41.07 68.58 14.37
CA ASP A 532 41.26 69.41 15.55
C ASP A 532 40.45 70.72 15.46
N THR A 533 40.24 71.25 14.24
CA THR A 533 39.52 72.52 14.00
C THR A 533 38.02 72.33 13.82
N PHE A 534 37.59 71.29 13.10
CA PHE A 534 36.20 71.10 12.67
C PHE A 534 35.52 69.86 13.26
N GLY A 535 36.25 69.10 14.08
CA GLY A 535 35.78 67.87 14.72
C GLY A 535 35.94 66.62 13.83
N HIS A 536 35.99 65.46 14.49
CA HIS A 536 36.16 64.16 13.82
C HIS A 536 35.03 63.83 12.84
N GLU A 537 33.80 64.33 13.05
CA GLU A 537 32.70 64.10 12.13
C GLU A 537 32.96 64.70 10.73
N ILE A 538 33.51 65.92 10.69
CA ILE A 538 33.90 66.57 9.43
C ILE A 538 35.06 65.82 8.78
N GLY A 539 36.06 65.39 9.57
CA GLY A 539 37.14 64.55 9.06
C GLY A 539 36.65 63.24 8.45
N ASP A 540 35.67 62.58 9.09
CA ASP A 540 35.05 61.36 8.59
C ASP A 540 34.31 61.59 7.26
N GLN A 541 33.61 62.73 7.12
CA GLN A 541 32.99 63.11 5.86
C GLN A 541 34.02 63.38 4.75
N VAL A 542 35.15 64.02 5.09
CA VAL A 542 36.27 64.24 4.18
C VAL A 542 36.84 62.91 3.69
N LEU A 543 37.06 61.94 4.58
CA LEU A 543 37.56 60.61 4.21
C LEU A 543 36.57 59.83 3.34
N LYS A 544 35.27 59.90 3.63
CA LYS A 544 34.21 59.32 2.77
C LYS A 544 34.23 59.96 1.38
N HIS A 545 34.42 61.28 1.31
CA HIS A 545 34.50 62.00 0.04
C HIS A 545 35.72 61.54 -0.77
N ILE A 546 36.89 61.47 -0.16
CA ILE A 546 38.12 60.98 -0.81
C ILE A 546 37.94 59.55 -1.31
N ALA A 547 37.39 58.65 -0.50
CA ALA A 547 37.12 57.27 -0.90
C ALA A 547 36.18 57.16 -2.12
N LYS A 548 35.18 58.05 -2.20
CA LYS A 548 34.29 58.16 -3.36
C LYS A 548 35.04 58.65 -4.60
N GLN A 549 35.90 59.65 -4.47
CA GLN A 549 36.72 60.15 -5.59
C GLN A 549 37.72 59.08 -6.06
N ILE A 550 38.37 58.39 -5.12
CA ILE A 550 39.24 57.23 -5.42
C ILE A 550 38.47 56.20 -6.25
N SER A 551 37.27 55.80 -5.80
CA SER A 551 36.46 54.79 -6.51
C SER A 551 36.00 55.27 -7.90
N ARG A 552 35.90 56.59 -8.11
CA ARG A 552 35.55 57.20 -9.39
C ARG A 552 36.71 57.14 -10.39
N TYR A 553 37.90 57.56 -9.97
CA TYR A 553 39.06 57.75 -10.84
C TYR A 553 40.02 56.56 -10.89
N TRP A 554 40.00 55.67 -9.90
CA TRP A 554 40.81 54.46 -9.87
C TRP A 554 39.96 53.21 -10.14
N LYS A 555 40.28 52.49 -11.22
CA LYS A 555 39.58 51.24 -11.60
C LYS A 555 40.22 49.97 -11.02
N GLY A 556 41.30 50.10 -10.25
CA GLY A 556 41.94 49.00 -9.54
C GLY A 556 41.34 48.73 -8.16
N GLN A 557 42.09 48.03 -7.32
CA GLN A 557 41.74 47.79 -5.93
C GLN A 557 42.14 48.98 -5.06
N SER A 558 41.26 49.35 -4.14
CA SER A 558 41.43 50.52 -3.28
C SER A 558 41.22 50.11 -1.83
N TYR A 559 42.15 50.51 -0.97
CA TYR A 559 42.20 50.12 0.42
C TYR A 559 42.37 51.35 1.30
N ARG A 560 41.70 51.39 2.46
CA ARG A 560 42.06 52.28 3.57
C ARG A 560 42.83 51.46 4.60
N ILE A 561 44.05 51.89 4.89
CA ILE A 561 44.99 51.11 5.72
C ILE A 561 45.27 51.75 7.08
N GLY A 562 45.05 53.05 7.21
CA GLY A 562 45.25 53.84 8.42
C GLY A 562 44.16 54.89 8.60
N GLY A 563 44.44 55.91 9.43
CA GLY A 563 43.50 57.01 9.70
C GLY A 563 43.10 57.75 8.42
N ASP A 564 44.08 58.27 7.72
CA ASP A 564 43.99 59.09 6.50
C ASP A 564 44.77 58.50 5.32
N GLU A 565 45.25 57.26 5.47
CA GLU A 565 46.10 56.59 4.50
C GLU A 565 45.32 55.62 3.61
N PHE A 566 45.56 55.71 2.31
CA PHE A 566 44.93 54.86 1.30
C PHE A 566 45.99 54.20 0.41
N ILE A 567 45.69 52.98 -0.03
CA ILE A 567 46.50 52.24 -0.99
C ILE A 567 45.67 51.88 -2.20
N LEU A 568 46.17 52.21 -3.38
CA LEU A 568 45.58 51.85 -4.65
C LEU A 568 46.51 50.89 -5.40
N ILE A 569 46.00 49.75 -5.83
CA ILE A 569 46.76 48.74 -6.58
C ILE A 569 46.02 48.36 -7.85
N GLY A 570 46.69 48.44 -8.99
CA GLY A 570 46.08 48.21 -10.30
C GLY A 570 47.12 48.09 -11.40
N SER A 571 46.75 47.46 -12.50
CA SER A 571 47.53 47.50 -13.73
C SER A 571 47.04 48.71 -14.53
N VAL A 572 47.86 49.75 -14.58
CA VAL A 572 47.51 51.03 -15.21
C VAL A 572 48.69 51.52 -16.05
N ASP A 573 48.42 52.05 -17.23
CA ASP A 573 49.40 52.78 -18.01
C ASP A 573 49.70 54.16 -17.39
N SER A 574 50.75 54.82 -17.86
CA SER A 574 51.19 56.11 -17.33
C SER A 574 50.16 57.23 -17.52
N VAL A 575 49.38 57.21 -18.62
CA VAL A 575 48.38 58.25 -18.92
C VAL A 575 47.20 58.15 -17.96
N THR A 576 46.69 56.93 -17.78
CA THR A 576 45.59 56.63 -16.85
C THR A 576 46.00 56.92 -15.41
N LEU A 577 47.23 56.55 -15.03
CA LEU A 577 47.78 56.86 -13.71
C LEU A 577 47.88 58.37 -13.49
N SER A 578 48.48 59.12 -14.42
CA SER A 578 48.59 60.58 -14.30
C SER A 578 47.23 61.26 -14.24
N TYR A 579 46.26 60.83 -15.04
CA TYR A 579 44.90 61.36 -15.00
C TYR A 579 44.23 61.11 -13.65
N ALA A 580 44.34 59.90 -13.09
CA ALA A 580 43.78 59.58 -11.78
C ALA A 580 44.44 60.41 -10.66
N LEU A 581 45.76 60.53 -10.68
CA LEU A 581 46.50 61.31 -9.67
C LEU A 581 46.18 62.80 -9.74
N LEU A 582 46.10 63.39 -10.93
CA LEU A 582 45.74 64.80 -11.11
C LEU A 582 44.36 65.12 -10.53
N ASN A 583 43.37 64.24 -10.77
CA ASN A 583 42.02 64.42 -10.25
C ASN A 583 41.88 64.12 -8.75
N LEU A 584 42.86 63.44 -8.13
CA LEU A 584 42.87 63.13 -6.70
C LEU A 584 43.74 64.08 -5.88
N GLN A 585 44.64 64.84 -6.52
CA GLN A 585 45.64 65.67 -5.84
C GLN A 585 45.04 66.83 -5.05
N LYS A 586 44.01 67.49 -5.60
CA LYS A 586 43.28 68.60 -4.96
C LYS A 586 41.79 68.37 -5.14
N LEU A 587 41.09 68.28 -4.02
CA LEU A 587 39.66 67.97 -3.95
C LEU A 587 38.96 69.06 -3.14
N GLN A 588 37.93 69.66 -3.71
CA GLN A 588 37.07 70.56 -2.97
C GLN A 588 36.01 69.73 -2.24
N PHE A 589 36.04 69.76 -0.92
CA PHE A 589 35.06 69.13 -0.06
C PHE A 589 34.08 70.18 0.46
N THR A 590 32.78 69.95 0.31
CA THR A 590 31.74 70.81 0.89
C THR A 590 30.84 69.96 1.80
N SER A 591 30.75 70.33 3.07
CA SER A 591 29.76 69.77 4.00
C SER A 591 28.52 70.66 3.98
N GLN A 592 27.40 70.14 3.49
CA GLN A 592 26.14 70.88 3.41
C GLN A 592 25.57 71.18 4.80
N ASP A 593 25.69 70.22 5.73
CA ASP A 593 25.13 70.32 7.07
C ASP A 593 25.86 71.36 7.93
N HIS A 594 27.16 71.54 7.71
CA HIS A 594 27.99 72.48 8.46
C HIS A 594 28.31 73.76 7.69
N ARG A 595 27.91 73.86 6.40
CA ARG A 595 28.19 74.97 5.48
C ARG A 595 29.67 75.33 5.37
N ILE A 596 30.55 74.32 5.45
CA ILE A 596 32.00 74.47 5.34
C ILE A 596 32.45 73.97 3.97
N THR A 597 33.34 74.72 3.32
CA THR A 597 34.08 74.27 2.12
C THR A 597 35.57 74.24 2.44
N LEU A 598 36.19 73.08 2.23
CA LEU A 598 37.61 72.83 2.49
C LEU A 598 38.29 72.40 1.18
N ASP A 599 39.43 73.00 0.90
CA ASP A 599 40.33 72.49 -0.14
C ASP A 599 41.24 71.43 0.47
N VAL A 600 40.93 70.17 0.17
CA VAL A 600 41.67 69.01 0.68
C VAL A 600 42.69 68.61 -0.38
N SER A 601 43.96 68.54 0.02
CA SER A 601 45.01 68.04 -0.86
C SER A 601 45.50 66.68 -0.39
N VAL A 602 45.88 65.84 -1.35
CA VAL A 602 46.35 64.48 -1.09
C VAL A 602 47.77 64.35 -1.63
N ALA A 603 48.69 63.93 -0.77
CA ALA A 603 50.00 63.51 -1.21
C ALA A 603 49.93 62.08 -1.72
N PHE A 604 50.65 61.80 -2.80
CA PHE A 604 50.74 60.47 -3.36
C PHE A 604 52.20 60.07 -3.60
N GLY A 605 52.47 58.78 -3.46
CA GLY A 605 53.71 58.15 -3.84
C GLY A 605 53.44 56.93 -4.69
N VAL A 606 54.21 56.78 -5.77
CA VAL A 606 54.01 55.71 -6.75
C VAL A 606 55.18 54.76 -6.67
N SER A 607 54.90 53.46 -6.57
CA SER A 607 55.95 52.43 -6.63
C SER A 607 56.71 52.51 -7.95
N LYS A 608 58.04 52.34 -7.92
CA LYS A 608 58.85 52.33 -9.15
C LYS A 608 58.49 51.15 -10.06
N PRO A 609 58.71 51.25 -11.38
CA PRO A 609 58.63 50.10 -12.27
C PRO A 609 59.57 48.98 -11.79
N ARG A 610 59.06 47.76 -11.70
CA ARG A 610 59.81 46.59 -11.21
C ARG A 610 59.97 45.56 -12.33
N ARG A 611 61.10 44.86 -12.34
CA ARG A 611 61.33 43.72 -13.25
C ARG A 611 60.85 42.39 -12.67
N GLU A 612 60.78 42.30 -11.33
CA GLU A 612 60.40 41.09 -10.60
C GLU A 612 59.30 41.40 -9.56
N ALA A 613 58.64 40.34 -9.07
CA ALA A 613 57.67 40.48 -8.00
C ALA A 613 58.38 40.82 -6.69
N MET A 614 57.73 41.64 -5.85
CA MET A 614 58.27 42.07 -4.57
C MET A 614 57.19 41.97 -3.50
N THR A 615 57.59 41.82 -2.24
CA THR A 615 56.63 41.73 -1.13
C THR A 615 55.79 43.01 -1.02
N LEU A 616 54.57 42.89 -0.50
CA LEU A 616 53.69 44.06 -0.26
C LEU A 616 54.41 45.14 0.58
N GLU A 617 55.15 44.73 1.61
CA GLU A 617 55.89 45.61 2.52
C GLU A 617 56.93 46.45 1.76
N ASP A 618 57.73 45.80 0.90
CA ASP A 618 58.80 46.48 0.15
C ASP A 618 58.23 47.47 -0.87
N VAL A 619 57.15 47.10 -1.56
CA VAL A 619 56.49 47.96 -2.55
C VAL A 619 55.81 49.15 -1.88
N MET A 620 55.18 48.93 -0.71
CA MET A 620 54.62 50.01 0.10
C MET A 620 55.71 50.96 0.57
N HIS A 621 56.83 50.45 1.08
CA HIS A 621 57.95 51.26 1.53
C HIS A 621 58.53 52.14 0.40
N GLN A 622 58.67 51.59 -0.81
CA GLN A 622 59.09 52.38 -1.98
C GLN A 622 58.11 53.49 -2.34
N ALA A 623 56.81 53.20 -2.32
CA ALA A 623 55.77 54.19 -2.62
C ALA A 623 55.73 55.27 -1.53
N ASP A 624 55.83 54.91 -0.26
CA ASP A 624 55.87 55.83 0.87
C ASP A 624 57.07 56.79 0.79
N LEU A 625 58.28 56.27 0.53
CA LEU A 625 59.46 57.12 0.29
C LEU A 625 59.26 58.11 -0.87
N SER A 626 58.61 57.66 -1.95
CA SER A 626 58.23 58.53 -3.06
C SER A 626 57.24 59.63 -2.62
N MET A 627 56.25 59.29 -1.79
CA MET A 627 55.26 60.23 -1.27
C MET A 627 55.91 61.29 -0.37
N TYR A 628 56.77 60.88 0.57
CA TYR A 628 57.51 61.80 1.43
C TYR A 628 58.36 62.78 0.62
N SER A 629 59.01 62.31 -0.45
CA SER A 629 59.78 63.18 -1.35
C SER A 629 58.88 64.19 -2.09
N HIS A 630 57.65 63.80 -2.43
CA HIS A 630 56.66 64.69 -3.05
C HIS A 630 56.17 65.76 -2.06
N LYS A 631 55.85 65.38 -0.82
CA LYS A 631 55.48 66.32 0.25
C LYS A 631 56.55 67.41 0.44
N ARG A 632 57.83 67.02 0.57
CA ARG A 632 58.93 68.00 0.75
C ARG A 632 59.06 68.99 -0.40
N LYS A 633 58.95 68.52 -1.65
CA LYS A 633 59.03 69.39 -2.85
C LYS A 633 57.86 70.35 -2.98
N VAL A 634 56.65 69.95 -2.56
CA VAL A 634 55.46 70.82 -2.54
C VAL A 634 55.65 71.90 -1.47
N THR A 635 56.08 71.53 -0.27
CA THR A 635 56.36 72.49 0.82
C THR A 635 57.48 73.48 0.45
N GLU A 636 58.57 73.02 -0.19
CA GLU A 636 59.64 73.91 -0.66
C GLU A 636 59.18 74.88 -1.76
N ARG A 637 58.31 74.43 -2.68
CA ARG A 637 57.70 75.30 -3.70
C ARG A 637 56.77 76.34 -3.09
N GLU A 638 55.92 75.96 -2.13
CA GLU A 638 55.03 76.88 -1.43
C GLU A 638 55.81 77.94 -0.63
N ILE A 639 56.89 77.54 0.03
CA ILE A 639 57.80 78.47 0.73
C ILE A 639 58.48 79.42 -0.27
N ASN A 640 58.92 78.95 -1.44
CA ASN A 640 59.57 79.80 -2.44
C ASN A 640 58.59 80.75 -3.13
N VAL A 641 57.34 80.33 -3.39
CA VAL A 641 56.28 81.22 -3.92
C VAL A 641 55.91 82.28 -2.89
N ALA A 642 55.76 81.91 -1.61
CA ALA A 642 55.51 82.87 -0.54
C ALA A 642 56.68 83.86 -0.39
N LYS A 643 57.93 83.41 -0.51
CA LYS A 643 59.11 84.29 -0.54
C LYS A 643 59.11 85.24 -1.74
N GLN A 644 58.76 84.77 -2.94
CA GLN A 644 58.66 85.62 -4.14
C GLN A 644 57.51 86.64 -4.05
N GLN A 645 56.38 86.28 -3.45
CA GLN A 645 55.29 87.23 -3.18
C GLN A 645 55.71 88.29 -2.16
N ILE A 646 56.41 87.89 -1.09
CA ILE A 646 56.96 88.83 -0.11
C ILE A 646 58.05 89.72 -0.73
N GLU A 647 58.91 89.19 -1.61
CA GLU A 647 59.91 89.98 -2.36
C GLU A 647 59.28 90.92 -3.40
N GLN A 648 58.17 90.53 -4.04
CA GLN A 648 57.38 91.41 -4.92
C GLN A 648 56.68 92.53 -4.14
N GLU A 649 56.13 92.23 -2.97
CA GLU A 649 55.54 93.25 -2.08
C GLU A 649 56.61 94.19 -1.50
N LEU A 650 57.81 93.69 -1.19
CA LEU A 650 58.93 94.50 -0.71
C LEU A 650 59.55 95.38 -1.82
N ASN A 651 59.62 94.92 -3.08
CA ASN A 651 60.08 95.71 -4.23
C ASN A 651 59.06 96.80 -4.68
N MET A 652 57.81 96.73 -4.22
CA MET A 652 56.81 97.80 -4.41
C MET A 652 56.90 98.91 -3.34
N ILE A 653 57.80 98.76 -2.35
CA ILE A 653 57.91 99.64 -1.18
C ILE A 653 59.24 100.45 -1.16
N GLN A 654 60.09 100.37 -2.20
CA GLN A 654 61.23 101.29 -2.37
C GLN A 654 60.98 102.32 -3.49
N PRO A 655 61.14 103.64 -3.20
CA PRO A 655 60.66 104.76 -4.03
C PRO A 655 61.52 105.09 -5.24
#